data_AF-A0A6V7KQ76-F1
#
_entry.id   AF-A0A6V7KQ76-F1
#
_cell.length_a   1.000
_cell.length_b   1.000
_cell.length_c   1.000
_cell.angle_alpha   90.00
_cell.angle_beta   90.00
_cell.angle_gamma   90.00
#
_symmetry.space_group_name_H-M   'P 1'
#
loop_
_entity.id
_entity.type
_entity.pdbx_description
1 polymer ?
#
loop_
_entity_poly.entity_id
_entity_poly.type
_entity_poly.pdbx_seq_one_letter_code
_entity_poly.pdbx_strand_id
1 'polypeptide(L)'
;DTADQTGAGQASTSGQSSGHEEIIKDVIEETQPSILEKIVDVNRPFRRFSSLNREVRFKLSRPPENVSDLVWIGSLSDEILKLIRERVNHSDVCGALFGYKPSAEAQVTRTPSYLTPRPISEITIDDVVKLVTRLSQSGAEIPQNSEFFLSLHFTEDRAGGRKSRVNQDGKYAGVYELHNKDNMCLARSIVVAVAHNRKSVDKQTWNRIRDRRNRPQKIAAEKLTKESGVVLSHNGAGMTEVSLFQRRLMRDHIALVVWHVTRGRNPVRIYNGREAFNGGTGFNEVIHIGYFADDGKHYNPILSLRALFSNANYFCETCDVGYKYRGSHICPNTCGKCCQSPACNPHQKYRICSECNRHFYGDDCFENHLTDGPRNGATVCQTVRFCRACRRRTTYGETHDCNKFHCNICDNDEEYGHQCFMSRVIEDKKRSKNPNAFLFYDFEARQDEPLSQDGNLTGPRKHVPNLCISHLVCENCCDNEVCDNCPLCCKREEIFTEEEEGVVGTGKQNSVVDQFLKYIEAVGKSPLIRTLICIAHNSQGYDAQFILNAALRYKFSCSVKPIINGTKIILLEIGNKIKFIDSLNFFHMPLSALPKTFGFSEICKGHFPHLFNTKENQHYIGPLPAIEFYSPGTLKPKARQELEEWYEEERRANKLFDFREEIVKYCRSDVIILRRACLEFRKLNLEISGICPFSECTTLASLSMRTYRKLFLEEKSIGVIPRGGYRFTRNQSKSAIIWLMWLEHTQNIDIVHAGK
;
A
#
# COMPACT_ATOMS: atom_id res chain seq x y z
N ASP A 1 26.50 -36.81 -75.89
CA ASP A 1 26.56 -36.90 -74.42
C ASP A 1 25.86 -35.71 -73.77
N THR A 2 24.53 -35.82 -73.82
CA THR A 2 23.44 -35.31 -72.94
C THR A 2 23.49 -33.84 -72.51
N ALA A 3 22.82 -32.86 -73.15
CA ALA A 3 21.37 -32.69 -73.44
C ALA A 3 20.53 -32.58 -72.13
N ASP A 4 19.62 -31.63 -71.89
CA ASP A 4 18.94 -30.67 -72.77
C ASP A 4 18.20 -29.57 -71.98
N GLN A 5 18.10 -28.39 -72.60
CA GLN A 5 16.94 -27.48 -72.78
C GLN A 5 15.82 -27.44 -71.72
N THR A 6 15.39 -26.26 -71.25
CA THR A 6 14.44 -25.32 -71.90
C THR A 6 14.36 -24.06 -71.01
N GLY A 7 14.16 -22.81 -71.43
CA GLY A 7 13.76 -22.19 -72.69
C GLY A 7 12.88 -20.97 -72.36
N ALA A 8 13.32 -19.76 -72.76
CA ALA A 8 12.59 -18.51 -73.11
C ALA A 8 11.48 -17.96 -72.16
N GLY A 9 11.26 -16.66 -71.99
CA GLY A 9 11.72 -15.44 -72.65
C GLY A 9 10.72 -14.30 -72.41
N GLN A 10 11.19 -13.05 -72.61
CA GLN A 10 10.46 -11.78 -72.82
C GLN A 10 9.73 -11.16 -71.60
N ALA A 11 10.23 -10.05 -71.01
CA ALA A 11 10.31 -8.66 -71.50
C ALA A 11 8.96 -7.92 -71.52
N SER A 12 8.79 -6.95 -70.59
CA SER A 12 8.51 -5.54 -70.90
C SER A 12 8.14 -4.71 -69.64
N THR A 13 8.94 -3.67 -69.42
CA THR A 13 8.57 -2.32 -68.96
C THR A 13 7.50 -2.11 -67.89
N SER A 14 7.91 -1.54 -66.74
CA SER A 14 7.52 -0.18 -66.29
C SER A 14 7.70 -0.04 -64.76
N GLY A 15 8.02 1.17 -64.31
CA GLY A 15 7.78 1.58 -62.92
C GLY A 15 9.00 1.81 -62.05
N GLN A 16 9.83 2.80 -62.40
CA GLN A 16 10.60 3.54 -61.41
C GLN A 16 9.61 4.23 -60.44
N SER A 17 9.56 3.82 -59.17
CA SER A 17 8.98 4.67 -58.10
C SER A 17 9.41 4.29 -56.68
N SER A 18 10.51 3.56 -56.47
CA SER A 18 10.94 3.13 -55.12
C SER A 18 11.99 4.03 -54.46
N GLY A 19 12.43 5.10 -55.13
CA GLY A 19 13.37 6.09 -54.56
C GLY A 19 12.72 7.36 -54.03
N HIS A 20 11.42 7.58 -54.30
CA HIS A 20 10.70 8.77 -53.83
C HIS A 20 10.08 8.58 -52.45
N GLU A 21 9.76 7.36 -52.00
CA GLU A 21 9.12 7.14 -50.69
C GLU A 21 10.08 7.22 -49.49
N GLU A 22 11.38 6.92 -49.67
CA GLU A 22 12.39 7.12 -48.61
C GLU A 22 12.84 8.58 -48.51
N ILE A 23 12.99 9.28 -49.65
CA ILE A 23 13.29 10.72 -49.65
C ILE A 23 12.09 11.54 -49.13
N ILE A 24 10.85 11.10 -49.36
CA ILE A 24 9.66 11.78 -48.80
C ILE A 24 9.54 11.54 -47.28
N LYS A 25 10.05 10.43 -46.73
CA LYS A 25 10.11 10.24 -45.27
C LYS A 25 11.19 11.10 -44.63
N ASP A 26 12.38 11.18 -45.23
CA ASP A 26 13.48 11.98 -44.70
C ASP A 26 13.27 13.50 -44.91
N VAL A 27 12.53 13.91 -45.94
CA VAL A 27 12.18 15.33 -46.18
C VAL A 27 10.92 15.78 -45.45
N ILE A 28 10.06 14.87 -44.98
CA ILE A 28 8.91 15.22 -44.09
C ILE A 28 9.33 15.28 -42.62
N GLU A 29 10.43 14.64 -42.21
CA GLU A 29 10.98 14.76 -40.85
C GLU A 29 11.84 16.03 -40.62
N GLU A 30 12.22 16.76 -41.66
CA GLU A 30 12.85 18.06 -41.53
C GLU A 30 11.88 19.19 -41.91
N THR A 31 11.47 19.96 -40.89
CA THR A 31 10.68 21.22 -40.96
C THR A 31 9.15 21.13 -41.05
N GLN A 32 8.50 20.27 -40.25
CA GLN A 32 7.25 20.72 -39.63
C GLN A 32 7.61 21.68 -38.47
N PRO A 33 7.15 22.94 -38.46
CA PRO A 33 7.38 23.82 -37.32
C PRO A 33 6.70 23.20 -36.10
N SER A 34 7.49 22.93 -35.05
CA SER A 34 6.96 22.38 -33.80
C SER A 34 5.76 23.21 -33.34
N ILE A 35 4.64 22.54 -33.04
CA ILE A 35 3.42 23.22 -32.57
C ILE A 35 3.69 23.91 -31.22
N LEU A 36 4.68 23.39 -30.50
CA LEU A 36 5.20 23.91 -29.24
C LEU A 36 6.50 24.70 -29.42
N GLU A 37 6.46 26.03 -29.34
CA GLU A 37 7.68 26.82 -29.18
C GLU A 37 8.12 26.75 -27.71
N LYS A 38 9.10 25.87 -27.40
CA LYS A 38 9.64 25.71 -26.04
C LYS A 38 10.33 27.00 -25.57
N ILE A 39 9.78 27.62 -24.52
CA ILE A 39 10.33 28.83 -23.90
C ILE A 39 11.33 28.46 -22.80
N VAL A 40 10.98 27.49 -21.94
CA VAL A 40 11.79 27.08 -20.78
C VAL A 40 11.57 25.61 -20.47
N ASP A 41 12.64 24.84 -20.24
CA ASP A 41 12.59 23.46 -19.74
C ASP A 41 13.50 23.34 -18.51
N VAL A 42 12.90 23.25 -17.31
CA VAL A 42 13.64 23.28 -16.05
C VAL A 42 13.36 22.01 -15.26
N ASN A 43 14.44 21.30 -14.95
CA ASN A 43 14.43 20.17 -14.04
C ASN A 43 14.72 20.64 -12.61
N ARG A 44 13.78 20.43 -11.69
CA ARG A 44 13.95 20.73 -10.26
C ARG A 44 13.96 19.43 -9.43
N PRO A 45 15.05 19.13 -8.71
CA PRO A 45 15.08 17.98 -7.82
C PRO A 45 14.21 18.22 -6.58
N PHE A 46 13.24 17.34 -6.34
CA PHE A 46 12.36 17.41 -5.18
C PHE A 46 12.88 16.46 -4.09
N ARG A 47 13.66 17.02 -3.15
CA ARG A 47 14.45 16.26 -2.15
C ARG A 47 13.65 15.34 -1.23
N ARG A 48 12.34 15.53 -1.11
CA ARG A 48 11.48 14.78 -0.16
C ARG A 48 11.14 13.36 -0.63
N PHE A 49 11.26 13.05 -1.93
CA PHE A 49 10.91 11.74 -2.51
C PHE A 49 11.94 11.17 -3.48
N SER A 50 13.13 11.78 -3.62
CA SER A 50 14.04 11.52 -4.75
C SER A 50 13.32 11.67 -6.11
N SER A 51 12.32 12.55 -6.19
CA SER A 51 11.54 12.79 -7.40
C SER A 51 12.09 13.96 -8.19
N LEU A 52 11.87 13.97 -9.51
CA LEU A 52 12.23 15.06 -10.39
C LEU A 52 10.97 15.74 -10.90
N ASN A 53 10.87 17.05 -10.71
CA ASN A 53 9.83 17.86 -11.36
C ASN A 53 10.43 18.50 -12.61
N ARG A 54 9.86 18.21 -13.79
CA ARG A 54 10.22 18.88 -15.05
C ARG A 54 9.10 19.84 -15.39
N GLU A 55 9.41 21.13 -15.41
CA GLU A 55 8.46 22.15 -15.85
C GLU A 55 8.85 22.61 -17.23
N VAL A 56 7.96 22.37 -18.21
CA VAL A 56 8.11 22.83 -19.59
C VAL A 56 7.13 23.96 -19.82
N ARG A 57 7.63 25.12 -20.26
CA ARG A 57 6.82 26.26 -20.68
C ARG A 57 6.94 26.42 -22.18
N PHE A 58 5.81 26.63 -22.86
CA PHE A 58 5.74 26.72 -24.31
C PHE A 58 4.67 27.72 -24.78
N LYS A 59 4.86 28.27 -25.98
CA LYS A 59 3.79 28.97 -26.71
C LYS A 59 3.16 28.02 -27.72
N LEU A 60 1.84 28.11 -27.87
CA LEU A 60 1.11 27.36 -28.89
C LEU A 60 1.11 28.15 -30.20
N SER A 61 1.63 27.53 -31.27
CA SER A 61 1.51 28.01 -32.64
C SER A 61 0.04 27.88 -33.10
N ARG A 62 -0.50 28.85 -33.85
CA ARG A 62 -1.88 28.76 -34.36
C ARG A 62 -2.06 27.51 -35.25
N PRO A 63 -3.26 26.90 -35.29
CA PRO A 63 -3.59 25.94 -36.34
C PRO A 63 -3.40 26.61 -37.72
N PRO A 64 -2.70 25.99 -38.68
CA PRO A 64 -2.63 26.49 -40.04
C PRO A 64 -4.04 26.59 -40.65
N GLU A 65 -4.31 27.59 -41.49
CA GLU A 65 -5.67 27.88 -42.03
C GLU A 65 -6.35 26.70 -42.76
N ASN A 66 -5.59 25.65 -43.11
CA ASN A 66 -6.05 24.46 -43.82
C ASN A 66 -6.10 23.18 -42.96
N VAL A 67 -5.94 23.25 -41.63
CA VAL A 67 -5.95 22.09 -40.73
C VAL A 67 -7.14 22.18 -39.76
N SER A 68 -7.95 21.12 -39.71
CA SER A 68 -9.06 21.00 -38.76
C SER A 68 -8.55 21.09 -37.31
N ASP A 69 -9.29 21.81 -36.45
CA ASP A 69 -8.99 21.94 -35.01
C ASP A 69 -8.78 20.59 -34.32
N LEU A 70 -9.51 19.55 -34.76
CA LEU A 70 -9.37 18.19 -34.22
C LEU A 70 -8.05 17.54 -34.60
N VAL A 71 -7.59 17.76 -35.83
CA VAL A 71 -6.31 17.25 -36.33
C VAL A 71 -5.16 17.99 -35.62
N TRP A 72 -5.30 19.31 -35.44
CA TRP A 72 -4.33 20.12 -34.72
C TRP A 72 -4.23 19.76 -33.22
N ILE A 73 -5.35 19.50 -32.53
CA ILE A 73 -5.38 19.01 -31.14
C ILE A 73 -4.77 17.60 -31.04
N GLY A 74 -5.00 16.75 -32.04
CA GLY A 74 -4.36 15.43 -32.13
C GLY A 74 -2.84 15.55 -32.18
N SER A 75 -2.31 16.35 -33.10
CA SER A 75 -0.86 16.57 -33.24
C SER A 75 -0.24 17.22 -32.00
N LEU A 76 -0.94 18.16 -31.35
CA LEU A 76 -0.51 18.75 -30.07
C LEU A 76 -0.44 17.71 -28.95
N SER A 77 -1.42 16.81 -28.90
CA SER A 77 -1.48 15.74 -27.89
C SER A 77 -0.35 14.73 -28.08
N ASP A 78 0.02 14.45 -29.33
CA ASP A 78 1.15 13.58 -29.67
C ASP A 78 2.50 14.20 -29.27
N GLU A 79 2.72 15.49 -29.51
CA GLU A 79 3.94 16.18 -29.05
C GLU A 79 4.03 16.19 -27.52
N ILE A 80 2.93 16.45 -26.81
CA ILE A 80 2.88 16.39 -25.34
C ILE A 80 3.18 14.96 -24.83
N LEU A 81 2.66 13.93 -25.49
CA LEU A 81 2.93 12.55 -25.12
C LEU A 81 4.39 12.17 -25.38
N LYS A 82 4.99 12.68 -26.46
CA LYS A 82 6.42 12.54 -26.74
C LYS A 82 7.26 13.17 -25.62
N LEU A 83 6.91 14.38 -25.16
CA LEU A 83 7.58 15.03 -24.00
C LEU A 83 7.48 14.24 -22.70
N ILE A 84 6.34 13.57 -22.47
CA ILE A 84 6.15 12.68 -21.30
C ILE A 84 7.06 11.45 -21.40
N ARG A 85 7.31 10.94 -22.61
CA ARG A 85 8.08 9.71 -22.87
C ARG A 85 9.59 9.91 -23.09
N GLU A 86 10.08 11.15 -23.13
CA GLU A 86 11.51 11.49 -23.29
C GLU A 86 12.44 11.06 -22.13
N ARG A 87 11.93 10.46 -21.03
CA ARG A 87 12.76 9.95 -19.91
C ARG A 87 12.50 8.47 -19.57
N VAL A 88 13.51 7.86 -18.95
CA VAL A 88 14.15 6.58 -19.34
C VAL A 88 13.49 5.27 -18.85
N ASN A 89 12.50 5.28 -17.95
CA ASN A 89 11.90 4.04 -17.43
C ASN A 89 10.37 3.99 -17.57
N HIS A 90 9.85 3.01 -18.30
CA HIS A 90 8.41 2.76 -18.47
C HIS A 90 7.65 2.50 -17.15
N SER A 91 8.37 2.11 -16.09
CA SER A 91 7.84 1.86 -14.74
C SER A 91 7.70 3.10 -13.87
N ASP A 92 8.24 4.26 -14.28
CA ASP A 92 8.13 5.48 -13.49
C ASP A 92 6.71 6.03 -13.50
N VAL A 93 6.30 6.65 -12.40
CA VAL A 93 4.96 7.24 -12.27
C VAL A 93 5.04 8.72 -12.66
N CYS A 94 4.22 9.12 -13.64
CA CYS A 94 4.15 10.49 -14.14
C CYS A 94 2.75 11.09 -13.89
N GLY A 95 2.70 12.27 -13.28
CA GLY A 95 1.50 13.11 -13.24
C GLY A 95 1.74 14.42 -13.97
N ALA A 96 0.74 14.95 -14.67
CA ALA A 96 0.88 16.15 -15.49
C ALA A 96 -0.10 17.26 -15.08
N LEU A 97 0.38 18.48 -14.99
CA LEU A 97 -0.42 19.68 -14.78
C LEU A 97 -0.29 20.56 -16.03
N PHE A 98 -1.41 20.93 -16.64
CA PHE A 98 -1.43 21.72 -17.86
C PHE A 98 -2.29 22.97 -17.66
N GLY A 99 -1.76 24.14 -17.98
CA GLY A 99 -2.46 25.42 -17.83
C GLY A 99 -1.78 26.55 -18.58
N TYR A 100 -2.31 27.77 -18.44
CA TYR A 100 -1.69 28.99 -18.99
C TYR A 100 -1.49 30.04 -17.90
N LYS A 101 -0.49 30.90 -18.07
CA LYS A 101 -0.22 31.99 -17.14
C LYS A 101 -1.01 33.23 -17.60
N PRO A 102 -1.86 33.83 -16.76
CA PRO A 102 -2.57 35.05 -17.16
C PRO A 102 -1.57 36.19 -17.38
N SER A 103 -1.78 37.00 -18.43
CA SER A 103 -1.10 38.28 -18.59
C SER A 103 -1.53 39.23 -17.47
N ALA A 104 -0.69 40.22 -17.14
CA ALA A 104 -0.94 41.18 -16.04
C ALA A 104 -2.27 41.95 -16.18
N GLU A 105 -2.87 41.94 -17.36
CA GLU A 105 -4.12 42.64 -17.70
C GLU A 105 -5.37 41.72 -17.61
N ALA A 106 -5.20 40.40 -17.50
CA ALA A 106 -6.32 39.45 -17.46
C ALA A 106 -6.74 39.12 -16.01
N GLN A 107 -7.87 39.65 -15.55
CA GLN A 107 -8.44 39.41 -14.20
C GLN A 107 -9.06 38.00 -14.00
N VAL A 108 -8.84 37.05 -14.92
CA VAL A 108 -9.43 35.71 -14.86
C VAL A 108 -8.35 34.68 -14.52
N THR A 109 -8.29 34.26 -13.25
CA THR A 109 -7.48 33.13 -12.79
C THR A 109 -8.20 31.81 -13.09
N ARG A 110 -7.80 31.08 -14.13
CA ARG A 110 -8.29 29.71 -14.36
C ARG A 110 -7.43 28.68 -13.63
N THR A 111 -8.08 27.63 -13.11
CA THR A 111 -7.42 26.46 -12.53
C THR A 111 -6.83 25.58 -13.65
N PRO A 112 -5.53 25.23 -13.58
CA PRO A 112 -4.93 24.31 -14.52
C PRO A 112 -5.61 22.93 -14.49
N SER A 113 -5.64 22.27 -15.65
CA SER A 113 -6.13 20.90 -15.77
C SER A 113 -5.08 19.89 -15.33
N TYR A 114 -5.52 18.82 -14.68
CA TYR A 114 -4.64 17.83 -14.08
C TYR A 114 -4.86 16.43 -14.65
N LEU A 115 -3.74 15.73 -14.87
CA LEU A 115 -3.66 14.31 -15.15
C LEU A 115 -3.12 13.59 -13.90
N THR A 116 -3.90 12.62 -13.42
CA THR A 116 -3.55 11.83 -12.24
C THR A 116 -2.27 11.02 -12.45
N PRO A 117 -1.40 10.90 -11.43
CA PRO A 117 -0.15 10.18 -11.56
C PRO A 117 -0.41 8.70 -11.80
N ARG A 118 0.18 8.15 -12.85
CA ARG A 118 0.10 6.73 -13.22
C ARG A 118 1.41 6.31 -13.92
N PRO A 119 1.69 5.00 -14.05
CA PRO A 119 2.84 4.52 -14.81
C PRO A 119 2.88 5.14 -16.21
N ILE A 120 4.07 5.49 -16.70
CA ILE A 120 4.23 6.08 -18.05
C ILE A 120 3.67 5.14 -19.13
N SER A 121 3.73 3.82 -18.92
CA SER A 121 3.13 2.80 -19.79
C SER A 121 1.60 2.87 -19.88
N GLU A 122 0.93 3.45 -18.89
CA GLU A 122 -0.53 3.55 -18.81
C GLU A 122 -1.08 4.93 -19.27
N ILE A 123 -0.21 5.86 -19.69
CA ILE A 123 -0.63 7.16 -20.23
C ILE A 123 -0.88 7.02 -21.73
N THR A 124 -2.15 7.15 -22.10
CA THR A 124 -2.62 7.06 -23.50
C THR A 124 -2.77 8.44 -24.13
N ILE A 125 -2.83 8.50 -25.47
CA ILE A 125 -3.14 9.72 -26.23
C ILE A 125 -4.49 10.30 -25.78
N ASP A 126 -5.50 9.45 -25.56
CA ASP A 126 -6.83 9.85 -25.09
C ASP A 126 -6.80 10.59 -23.75
N ASP A 127 -5.89 10.22 -22.85
CA ASP A 127 -5.73 10.90 -21.56
C ASP A 127 -5.20 12.33 -21.73
N VAL A 128 -4.29 12.52 -22.69
CA VAL A 128 -3.71 13.83 -23.04
C VAL A 128 -4.73 14.67 -23.81
N VAL A 129 -5.47 14.09 -24.75
CA VAL A 129 -6.58 14.76 -25.45
C VAL A 129 -7.62 15.23 -24.42
N LYS A 130 -8.01 14.40 -23.45
CA LYS A 130 -8.92 14.81 -22.36
C LYS A 130 -8.33 15.92 -21.48
N LEU A 131 -7.00 15.98 -21.31
CA LEU A 131 -6.33 17.03 -20.56
C LEU A 131 -6.42 18.38 -21.31
N VAL A 132 -6.16 18.38 -22.61
CA VAL A 132 -6.21 19.57 -23.49
C VAL A 132 -7.64 20.03 -23.72
N THR A 133 -8.56 19.10 -24.02
CA THR A 133 -9.97 19.40 -24.29
C THR A 133 -10.68 19.96 -23.06
N ARG A 134 -10.31 19.58 -21.84
CA ARG A 134 -10.86 20.18 -20.61
C ARG A 134 -10.50 21.66 -20.44
N LEU A 135 -9.38 22.11 -20.99
CA LEU A 135 -9.07 23.54 -21.06
C LEU A 135 -9.89 24.24 -22.15
N SER A 136 -10.06 23.59 -23.31
CA SER A 136 -10.85 24.13 -24.44
C SER A 136 -12.35 24.27 -24.13
N GLN A 137 -12.97 23.26 -23.49
CA GLN A 137 -14.41 23.23 -23.18
C GLN A 137 -14.83 24.18 -22.03
N SER A 138 -13.91 24.95 -21.46
CA SER A 138 -14.19 25.83 -20.31
C SER A 138 -14.80 27.20 -20.66
N GLY A 139 -15.23 27.41 -21.92
CA GLY A 139 -16.26 28.40 -22.26
C GLY A 139 -15.87 29.88 -22.27
N ALA A 140 -14.58 30.25 -22.29
CA ALA A 140 -14.19 31.64 -22.53
C ALA A 140 -12.91 31.73 -23.38
N GLU A 141 -12.86 32.77 -24.22
CA GLU A 141 -11.81 33.07 -25.20
C GLU A 141 -10.41 32.96 -24.59
N ILE A 142 -9.54 32.17 -25.21
CA ILE A 142 -8.12 32.08 -24.85
C ILE A 142 -7.46 33.39 -25.33
N PRO A 143 -6.85 34.21 -24.46
CA PRO A 143 -6.22 35.45 -24.87
C PRO A 143 -5.11 35.20 -25.90
N GLN A 144 -5.01 36.04 -26.94
CA GLN A 144 -3.92 35.99 -27.91
C GLN A 144 -2.56 36.05 -27.19
N ASN A 145 -1.61 35.21 -27.63
CA ASN A 145 -0.24 35.11 -27.08
C ASN A 145 -0.11 34.59 -25.64
N SER A 146 -1.08 33.81 -25.14
CA SER A 146 -0.98 33.18 -23.82
C SER A 146 0.17 32.18 -23.73
N GLU A 147 1.00 32.28 -22.68
CA GLU A 147 2.05 31.29 -22.38
C GLU A 147 1.44 30.08 -21.66
N PHE A 148 1.64 28.90 -22.22
CA PHE A 148 1.20 27.64 -21.64
C PHE A 148 2.33 26.99 -20.84
N PHE A 149 1.96 26.29 -19.77
CA PHE A 149 2.89 25.50 -18.98
C PHE A 149 2.37 24.07 -18.82
N LEU A 150 3.30 23.14 -18.92
CA LEU A 150 3.14 21.72 -18.63
C LEU A 150 4.14 21.35 -17.54
N SER A 151 3.65 21.09 -16.33
CA SER A 151 4.47 20.58 -15.24
C SER A 151 4.31 19.07 -15.15
N LEU A 152 5.42 18.35 -15.36
CA LEU A 152 5.50 16.90 -15.30
C LEU A 152 6.21 16.47 -14.02
N HIS A 153 5.48 15.74 -13.19
CA HIS A 153 5.97 15.22 -11.92
C HIS A 153 6.35 13.75 -12.09
N PHE A 154 7.66 13.46 -12.07
CA PHE A 154 8.19 12.10 -12.20
C PHE A 154 8.60 11.55 -10.84
N THR A 155 8.14 10.33 -10.54
CA THR A 155 8.54 9.59 -9.34
C THR A 155 9.18 8.28 -9.76
N GLU A 156 10.43 8.05 -9.38
CA GLU A 156 11.12 6.76 -9.55
C GLU A 156 10.39 5.67 -8.78
N ASP A 157 10.01 4.58 -9.44
CA ASP A 157 9.50 3.41 -8.72
C ASP A 157 10.66 2.63 -8.09
N ARG A 158 11.02 2.99 -6.85
CA ARG A 158 11.94 2.18 -6.06
C ARG A 158 11.19 0.99 -5.47
N ALA A 159 11.35 -0.16 -6.12
CA ALA A 159 11.10 -1.46 -5.52
C ALA A 159 11.98 -1.64 -4.27
N GLY A 160 11.49 -1.20 -3.12
CA GLY A 160 12.26 -1.24 -1.87
C GLY A 160 11.94 -0.10 -0.92
N GLY A 161 10.68 -0.03 -0.47
CA GLY A 161 10.27 0.89 0.59
C GLY A 161 8.96 0.45 1.19
N ARG A 162 8.90 0.36 2.52
CA ARG A 162 7.71 0.00 3.28
C ARG A 162 6.59 1.00 2.96
N LYS A 163 5.73 0.71 1.98
CA LYS A 163 4.49 1.45 1.75
C LYS A 163 3.67 1.33 3.03
N SER A 164 3.55 2.42 3.78
CA SER A 164 2.63 2.47 4.91
C SER A 164 1.23 2.30 4.34
N ARG A 165 0.64 1.13 4.58
CA ARG A 165 -0.78 0.89 4.31
C ARG A 165 -1.58 1.86 5.17
N VAL A 166 -2.15 2.88 4.55
CA VAL A 166 -3.22 3.67 5.17
C VAL A 166 -4.48 2.81 5.11
N ASN A 167 -5.15 2.67 6.26
CA ASN A 167 -6.34 1.84 6.45
C ASN A 167 -7.34 2.04 5.31
N GLN A 168 -7.65 0.95 4.61
CA GLN A 168 -8.55 0.95 3.45
C GLN A 168 -10.04 0.92 3.82
N ASP A 169 -10.39 0.91 5.11
CA ASP A 169 -11.79 1.03 5.49
C ASP A 169 -11.98 1.67 6.85
N GLY A 170 -12.62 2.83 6.82
CA GLY A 170 -13.17 3.51 7.96
C GLY A 170 -13.76 4.80 7.45
N LYS A 171 -15.01 5.12 7.85
CA LYS A 171 -15.51 6.50 7.76
C LYS A 171 -14.38 7.43 8.16
N TYR A 172 -14.08 8.45 7.36
CA TYR A 172 -13.01 9.40 7.68
C TYR A 172 -13.25 9.91 9.11
N ALA A 173 -12.40 9.48 10.05
CA ALA A 173 -12.58 9.83 11.45
C ALA A 173 -12.53 11.36 11.56
N GLY A 174 -13.50 11.95 12.24
CA GLY A 174 -13.61 13.41 12.34
C GLY A 174 -14.22 14.12 11.13
N VAL A 175 -14.75 13.42 10.13
CA VAL A 175 -15.65 13.99 9.12
C VAL A 175 -17.09 13.72 9.52
N TYR A 176 -17.93 14.74 9.43
CA TYR A 176 -19.37 14.57 9.66
C TYR A 176 -20.10 14.48 8.33
N GLU A 177 -20.62 13.30 8.01
CA GLU A 177 -21.36 13.02 6.78
C GLU A 177 -22.72 13.72 6.78
N LEU A 178 -22.88 14.67 5.86
CA LEU A 178 -24.17 15.30 5.59
C LEU A 178 -24.97 14.42 4.62
N HIS A 179 -26.24 14.22 4.94
CA HIS A 179 -27.19 13.52 4.07
C HIS A 179 -28.33 14.46 3.66
N ASN A 180 -28.06 15.35 2.73
CA ASN A 180 -29.06 16.25 2.15
C ASN A 180 -29.53 15.74 0.78
N LYS A 181 -30.78 16.12 0.43
CA LYS A 181 -31.39 15.85 -0.88
C LYS A 181 -31.36 17.09 -1.80
N ASP A 182 -30.79 18.19 -1.32
CA ASP A 182 -30.67 19.46 -2.05
C ASP A 182 -29.22 19.73 -2.46
N ASN A 183 -29.02 20.65 -3.40
CA ASN A 183 -27.68 20.97 -3.93
C ASN A 183 -26.87 21.93 -3.02
N MET A 184 -27.25 22.05 -1.73
CA MET A 184 -26.68 23.02 -0.78
C MET A 184 -25.65 22.40 0.18
N CYS A 185 -25.02 21.29 -0.21
CA CYS A 185 -24.07 20.55 0.63
C CYS A 185 -22.92 21.42 1.17
N LEU A 186 -22.38 22.35 0.37
CA LEU A 186 -21.34 23.29 0.79
C LEU A 186 -21.85 24.27 1.86
N ALA A 187 -22.97 24.95 1.60
CA ALA A 187 -23.54 25.91 2.55
C ALA A 187 -23.93 25.25 3.88
N ARG A 188 -24.53 24.04 3.83
CA ARG A 188 -24.84 23.24 5.01
C ARG A 188 -23.57 22.82 5.77
N SER A 189 -22.49 22.47 5.06
CA SER A 189 -21.20 22.14 5.66
C SER A 189 -20.59 23.33 6.40
N ILE A 190 -20.65 24.53 5.82
CA ILE A 190 -20.15 25.75 6.46
C ILE A 190 -20.91 26.02 7.75
N VAL A 191 -22.24 25.96 7.73
CA VAL A 191 -23.09 26.19 8.92
C VAL A 191 -22.73 25.22 10.06
N VAL A 192 -22.57 23.93 9.73
CA VAL A 192 -22.20 22.91 10.74
C VAL A 192 -20.78 23.11 11.26
N ALA A 193 -19.81 23.44 10.40
CA ALA A 193 -18.43 23.69 10.82
C ALA A 193 -18.30 24.93 11.71
N VAL A 194 -19.03 26.01 11.40
CA VAL A 194 -19.07 27.23 12.23
C VAL A 194 -19.72 26.95 13.59
N ALA A 195 -20.83 26.21 13.61
CA ALA A 195 -21.51 25.83 14.85
C ALA A 195 -20.63 24.95 15.75
N HIS A 196 -19.77 24.11 15.17
CA HIS A 196 -18.85 23.25 15.92
C HIS A 196 -17.72 24.04 16.59
N ASN A 197 -17.17 25.05 15.91
CA ASN A 197 -16.03 25.81 16.41
C ASN A 197 -16.39 26.81 17.51
N ARG A 198 -17.65 27.29 17.55
CA ARG A 198 -18.13 28.21 18.57
C ARG A 198 -18.48 27.48 19.86
N LYS A 199 -17.59 27.55 20.85
CA LYS A 199 -17.76 26.96 22.20
C LYS A 199 -18.97 27.49 22.99
N SER A 200 -19.57 28.60 22.56
CA SER A 200 -20.75 29.22 23.18
C SER A 200 -22.09 28.58 22.77
N VAL A 201 -22.10 27.65 21.80
CA VAL A 201 -23.31 26.94 21.37
C VAL A 201 -23.61 25.83 22.38
N ASP A 202 -24.78 25.89 23.01
CA ASP A 202 -25.20 24.86 23.96
C ASP A 202 -25.39 23.49 23.29
N LYS A 203 -25.26 22.42 24.07
CA LYS A 203 -25.32 21.04 23.58
C LYS A 203 -26.66 20.73 22.90
N GLN A 204 -27.75 21.42 23.29
CA GLN A 204 -29.06 21.26 22.68
C GLN A 204 -29.15 21.94 21.30
N THR A 205 -28.63 23.16 21.11
CA THR A 205 -28.61 23.83 19.79
C THR A 205 -27.67 23.12 18.82
N TRP A 206 -26.52 22.63 19.29
CA TRP A 206 -25.64 21.77 18.48
C TRP A 206 -26.37 20.51 17.97
N ASN A 207 -27.10 19.83 18.86
CA ASN A 207 -27.88 18.65 18.47
C ASN A 207 -29.02 18.99 17.50
N ARG A 208 -29.66 20.17 17.64
CA ARG A 208 -30.70 20.64 16.70
C ARG A 208 -30.16 20.98 15.32
N ILE A 209 -28.96 21.56 15.22
CA ILE A 209 -28.30 21.90 13.94
C ILE A 209 -27.79 20.65 13.23
N ARG A 210 -27.38 19.63 14.00
CA ARG A 210 -26.89 18.35 13.48
C ARG A 210 -28.02 17.39 13.07
N ASP A 211 -29.21 17.50 13.66
CA ASP A 211 -30.33 16.60 13.35
C ASP A 211 -30.95 16.91 11.98
N ARG A 212 -30.87 15.92 11.08
CA ARG A 212 -31.42 15.95 9.71
C ARG A 212 -32.92 16.27 9.66
N ARG A 213 -33.67 15.94 10.72
CA ARG A 213 -35.13 16.11 10.79
C ARG A 213 -35.55 17.55 11.06
N ASN A 214 -34.62 18.41 11.51
CA ASN A 214 -34.90 19.78 11.90
C ASN A 214 -34.56 20.80 10.79
N ARG A 215 -35.43 21.79 10.62
CA ARG A 215 -35.30 22.90 9.64
C ARG A 215 -34.15 23.92 9.85
N PRO A 216 -33.55 24.13 11.04
CA PRO A 216 -32.57 25.21 11.28
C PRO A 216 -31.31 25.16 10.40
N GLN A 217 -30.76 23.96 10.14
CA GLN A 217 -29.58 23.81 9.28
C GLN A 217 -29.87 24.28 7.85
N LYS A 218 -31.05 23.92 7.33
CA LYS A 218 -31.49 24.31 5.99
C LYS A 218 -31.72 25.82 5.89
N ILE A 219 -32.44 26.39 6.85
CA ILE A 219 -32.75 27.84 6.89
C ILE A 219 -31.48 28.67 6.98
N ALA A 220 -30.52 28.28 7.84
CA ALA A 220 -29.24 28.97 7.97
C ALA A 220 -28.40 28.86 6.68
N ALA A 221 -28.42 27.70 6.01
CA ALA A 221 -27.73 27.52 4.73
C ALA A 221 -28.35 28.36 3.60
N GLU A 222 -29.68 28.46 3.54
CA GLU A 222 -30.41 29.32 2.58
C GLU A 222 -30.10 30.79 2.81
N LYS A 223 -30.09 31.24 4.07
CA LYS A 223 -29.72 32.61 4.44
C LYS A 223 -28.27 32.92 4.03
N LEU A 224 -27.33 32.04 4.34
CA LEU A 224 -25.92 32.20 3.97
C LEU A 224 -25.74 32.26 2.45
N THR A 225 -26.45 31.43 1.70
CA THR A 225 -26.41 31.41 0.24
C THR A 225 -26.92 32.72 -0.36
N LYS A 226 -28.05 33.24 0.15
CA LYS A 226 -28.63 34.53 -0.25
C LYS A 226 -27.71 35.70 0.06
N GLU A 227 -27.13 35.75 1.26
CA GLU A 227 -26.21 36.81 1.70
C GLU A 227 -24.86 36.78 0.97
N SER A 228 -24.44 35.61 0.49
CA SER A 228 -23.19 35.45 -0.27
C SER A 228 -23.38 35.73 -1.77
N GLY A 229 -24.61 35.98 -2.23
CA GLY A 229 -24.92 36.20 -3.66
C GLY A 229 -24.66 34.98 -4.54
N VAL A 230 -24.73 33.78 -3.97
CA VAL A 230 -24.42 32.52 -4.68
C VAL A 230 -25.68 31.98 -5.35
N VAL A 231 -25.60 31.71 -6.66
CA VAL A 231 -26.64 31.01 -7.42
C VAL A 231 -26.19 29.57 -7.65
N LEU A 232 -26.87 28.61 -7.01
CA LEU A 232 -26.48 27.20 -7.08
C LEU A 232 -27.05 26.53 -8.33
N SER A 233 -26.18 25.90 -9.11
CA SER A 233 -26.56 25.12 -10.29
C SER A 233 -27.15 23.74 -9.94
N HIS A 234 -27.69 23.02 -10.92
CA HIS A 234 -28.12 21.63 -10.75
C HIS A 234 -26.98 20.68 -10.34
N ASN A 235 -25.72 21.08 -10.59
CA ASN A 235 -24.50 20.32 -10.26
C ASN A 235 -23.88 20.70 -8.89
N GLY A 236 -24.54 21.56 -8.10
CA GLY A 236 -24.04 21.99 -6.80
C GLY A 236 -23.02 23.15 -6.87
N ALA A 237 -22.24 23.30 -5.80
CA ALA A 237 -21.27 24.38 -5.62
C ALA A 237 -19.85 23.97 -6.05
N GLY A 238 -19.18 24.79 -6.85
CA GLY A 238 -17.78 24.65 -7.25
C GLY A 238 -16.85 25.63 -6.51
N MET A 239 -15.63 25.77 -7.04
CA MET A 239 -14.60 26.62 -6.43
C MET A 239 -14.95 28.12 -6.49
N THR A 240 -15.69 28.55 -7.52
CA THR A 240 -16.19 29.93 -7.64
C THR A 240 -17.11 30.28 -6.47
N GLU A 241 -18.02 29.38 -6.13
CA GLU A 241 -18.94 29.54 -4.99
C GLU A 241 -18.18 29.50 -3.65
N VAL A 242 -17.14 28.66 -3.52
CA VAL A 242 -16.26 28.64 -2.33
C VAL A 242 -15.62 30.01 -2.09
N SER A 243 -15.14 30.70 -3.13
CA SER A 243 -14.57 32.05 -3.02
C SER A 243 -15.61 33.11 -2.63
N LEU A 244 -16.84 33.00 -3.13
CA LEU A 244 -17.94 33.89 -2.74
C LEU A 244 -18.36 33.69 -1.28
N PHE A 245 -18.45 32.44 -0.82
CA PHE A 245 -18.67 32.14 0.60
C PHE A 245 -17.53 32.66 1.47
N GLN A 246 -16.26 32.50 1.06
CA GLN A 246 -15.13 33.08 1.80
C GLN A 246 -15.28 34.61 1.95
N ARG A 247 -15.68 35.33 0.89
CA ARG A 247 -15.86 36.78 0.94
C ARG A 247 -16.89 37.22 1.98
N ARG A 248 -18.00 36.49 2.10
CA ARG A 248 -19.01 36.72 3.14
C ARG A 248 -18.50 36.38 4.53
N LEU A 249 -17.74 35.28 4.67
CA LEU A 249 -17.16 34.80 5.92
C LEU A 249 -16.03 35.72 6.46
N MET A 250 -15.37 36.49 5.59
CA MET A 250 -14.39 37.50 6.02
C MET A 250 -15.00 38.55 6.94
N ARG A 251 -16.27 38.91 6.75
CA ARG A 251 -16.99 39.85 7.64
C ARG A 251 -17.17 39.33 9.06
N ASP A 252 -17.15 38.00 9.22
CA ASP A 252 -17.24 37.32 10.51
C ASP A 252 -15.84 36.91 11.03
N HIS A 253 -14.75 37.36 10.38
CA HIS A 253 -13.36 36.96 10.66
C HIS A 253 -13.12 35.43 10.60
N ILE A 254 -13.79 34.73 9.68
CA ILE A 254 -13.66 33.27 9.51
C ILE A 254 -12.89 32.94 8.22
N ALA A 255 -11.89 32.07 8.33
CA ALA A 255 -11.14 31.51 7.19
C ALA A 255 -11.63 30.10 6.83
N LEU A 256 -12.03 29.89 5.58
CA LEU A 256 -12.47 28.63 5.02
C LEU A 256 -11.30 27.91 4.34
N VAL A 257 -11.05 26.66 4.73
CA VAL A 257 -10.06 25.78 4.10
C VAL A 257 -10.76 24.55 3.54
N VAL A 258 -10.58 24.29 2.24
CA VAL A 258 -11.21 23.15 1.56
C VAL A 258 -10.16 22.11 1.20
N TRP A 259 -10.48 20.85 1.49
CA TRP A 259 -9.66 19.68 1.24
C TRP A 259 -10.31 18.79 0.19
N HIS A 260 -9.58 18.40 -0.85
CA HIS A 260 -9.97 17.32 -1.74
C HIS A 260 -9.67 15.99 -1.07
N VAL A 261 -10.71 15.19 -0.86
CA VAL A 261 -10.63 13.90 -0.17
C VAL A 261 -10.97 12.78 -1.16
N THR A 262 -10.01 11.90 -1.39
CA THR A 262 -10.12 10.74 -2.29
C THR A 262 -9.87 9.46 -1.50
N ARG A 263 -10.62 8.41 -1.80
CA ARG A 263 -10.44 7.11 -1.16
C ARG A 263 -9.04 6.56 -1.42
N GLY A 264 -8.37 6.12 -0.37
CA GLY A 264 -7.02 5.53 -0.46
C GLY A 264 -5.87 6.52 -0.70
N ARG A 265 -6.11 7.83 -0.71
CA ARG A 265 -5.07 8.87 -0.82
C ARG A 265 -5.13 9.85 0.36
N ASN A 266 -4.00 10.49 0.67
CA ASN A 266 -3.99 11.57 1.66
C ASN A 266 -4.83 12.76 1.15
N PRO A 267 -5.63 13.40 2.01
CA PRO A 267 -6.35 14.62 1.66
C PRO A 267 -5.39 15.71 1.16
N VAL A 268 -5.79 16.43 0.11
CA VAL A 268 -5.00 17.52 -0.47
C VAL A 268 -5.73 18.84 -0.25
N ARG A 269 -5.06 19.86 0.28
CA ARG A 269 -5.64 21.19 0.44
C ARG A 269 -5.80 21.83 -0.94
N ILE A 270 -7.03 22.20 -1.31
CA ILE A 270 -7.36 22.81 -2.61
C ILE A 270 -7.78 24.28 -2.51
N TYR A 271 -8.10 24.75 -1.30
CA TYR A 271 -8.41 26.16 -1.06
C TYR A 271 -7.96 26.58 0.34
N ASN A 272 -7.36 27.77 0.44
CA ASN A 272 -6.90 28.34 1.68
C ASN A 272 -7.37 29.80 1.83
N GLY A 273 -8.54 29.99 2.44
CA GLY A 273 -9.12 31.31 2.68
C GLY A 273 -8.34 32.21 3.64
N ARG A 274 -7.31 31.70 4.32
CA ARG A 274 -6.41 32.52 5.17
C ARG A 274 -5.64 33.54 4.34
N GLU A 275 -5.32 33.22 3.09
CA GLU A 275 -4.59 34.09 2.17
C GLU A 275 -5.40 35.32 1.74
N ALA A 276 -6.72 35.28 1.91
CA ALA A 276 -7.60 36.43 1.66
C ALA A 276 -7.52 37.51 2.75
N PHE A 277 -6.89 37.22 3.89
CA PHE A 277 -6.64 38.18 4.97
C PHE A 277 -5.22 38.72 4.85
N ASN A 278 -5.00 40.01 5.18
CA ASN A 278 -3.73 40.73 5.04
C ASN A 278 -2.53 39.92 5.58
N GLY A 279 -1.79 39.27 4.68
CA GLY A 279 -0.60 38.47 5.00
C GLY A 279 -0.86 37.19 5.82
N GLY A 280 -2.09 36.64 5.81
CA GLY A 280 -2.43 35.43 6.56
C GLY A 280 -2.69 35.66 8.06
N THR A 281 -2.98 36.90 8.45
CA THR A 281 -3.31 37.32 9.83
C THR A 281 -4.62 38.11 9.85
N GLY A 282 -5.39 38.08 10.95
CA GLY A 282 -6.66 38.84 11.08
C GLY A 282 -7.96 38.03 10.99
N PHE A 283 -7.89 36.69 11.00
CA PHE A 283 -9.03 35.79 11.22
C PHE A 283 -9.04 35.28 12.66
N ASN A 284 -10.22 35.07 13.23
CA ASN A 284 -10.41 34.54 14.58
C ASN A 284 -10.67 33.02 14.57
N GLU A 285 -11.27 32.50 13.49
CA GLU A 285 -11.66 31.09 13.38
C GLU A 285 -11.27 30.52 12.03
N VAL A 286 -10.92 29.22 12.01
CA VAL A 286 -10.65 28.47 10.77
C VAL A 286 -11.59 27.28 10.70
N ILE A 287 -12.33 27.17 9.60
CA ILE A 287 -13.22 26.04 9.34
C ILE A 287 -12.64 25.16 8.22
N HIS A 288 -12.78 23.84 8.38
CA HIS A 288 -12.28 22.86 7.42
C HIS A 288 -13.43 22.08 6.79
N ILE A 289 -13.44 22.01 5.45
CA ILE A 289 -14.46 21.29 4.68
C ILE A 289 -13.77 20.31 3.73
N GLY A 290 -14.28 19.08 3.66
CA GLY A 290 -13.83 18.06 2.71
C GLY A 290 -14.76 17.99 1.51
N TYR A 291 -14.18 18.02 0.31
CA TYR A 291 -14.85 17.74 -0.95
C TYR A 291 -14.58 16.28 -1.36
N PHE A 292 -15.64 15.47 -1.42
CA PHE A 292 -15.59 14.04 -1.68
C PHE A 292 -16.04 13.76 -3.12
N ALA A 293 -15.07 13.64 -4.02
CA ALA A 293 -15.32 13.41 -5.44
C ALA A 293 -15.89 12.01 -5.72
N ASP A 294 -15.47 11.00 -4.94
CA ASP A 294 -15.79 9.58 -5.17
C ASP A 294 -17.19 9.19 -4.67
N ASP A 295 -17.81 10.01 -3.81
CA ASP A 295 -19.11 9.76 -3.17
C ASP A 295 -20.17 10.78 -3.63
N GLY A 296 -20.37 10.89 -4.96
CA GLY A 296 -21.44 11.70 -5.55
C GLY A 296 -21.21 13.22 -5.52
N LYS A 297 -19.95 13.68 -5.45
CA LYS A 297 -19.54 15.11 -5.41
C LYS A 297 -20.19 15.90 -4.26
N HIS A 298 -19.92 15.48 -3.03
CA HIS A 298 -20.49 16.09 -1.82
C HIS A 298 -19.44 16.84 -1.00
N TYR A 299 -19.83 17.96 -0.36
CA TYR A 299 -19.04 18.62 0.69
C TYR A 299 -19.48 18.16 2.07
N ASN A 300 -18.53 17.79 2.92
CA ASN A 300 -18.78 17.45 4.32
C ASN A 300 -17.86 18.25 5.25
N PRO A 301 -18.36 18.72 6.41
CA PRO A 301 -17.51 19.41 7.39
C PRO A 301 -16.49 18.45 8.02
N ILE A 302 -15.25 18.92 8.14
CA ILE A 302 -14.16 18.25 8.86
C ILE A 302 -14.11 18.84 10.27
N LEU A 303 -14.55 18.06 11.25
CA LEU A 303 -14.55 18.43 12.67
C LEU A 303 -13.18 18.20 13.33
N SER A 304 -12.34 17.34 12.76
CA SER A 304 -10.98 17.09 13.25
C SER A 304 -10.02 16.70 12.14
N LEU A 305 -9.06 17.59 11.82
CA LEU A 305 -7.97 17.29 10.88
C LEU A 305 -7.07 16.16 11.38
N ARG A 306 -6.87 16.07 12.69
CA ARG A 306 -6.07 15.00 13.33
C ARG A 306 -6.66 13.62 13.03
N ALA A 307 -7.97 13.50 13.16
CA ALA A 307 -8.68 12.27 12.88
C ALA A 307 -8.70 11.96 11.37
N LEU A 308 -8.81 12.99 10.51
CA LEU A 308 -8.79 12.86 9.06
C LEU A 308 -7.45 12.29 8.53
N PHE A 309 -6.32 12.74 9.07
CA PHE A 309 -4.99 12.30 8.67
C PHE A 309 -4.52 11.05 9.43
N SER A 310 -5.18 9.91 9.16
CA SER A 310 -4.82 8.59 9.73
C SER A 310 -4.79 8.54 11.27
N ASN A 311 -5.71 9.26 11.91
CA ASN A 311 -5.80 9.35 13.38
C ASN A 311 -4.47 9.77 14.03
N ALA A 312 -3.87 10.82 13.49
CA ALA A 312 -2.65 11.42 14.00
C ALA A 312 -2.94 12.16 15.32
N ASN A 313 -2.02 12.09 16.29
CA ASN A 313 -2.15 12.86 17.53
C ASN A 313 -1.87 14.36 17.31
N TYR A 314 -1.10 14.68 16.27
CA TYR A 314 -0.67 16.03 15.92
C TYR A 314 -0.75 16.26 14.41
N PHE A 315 -0.92 17.50 14.01
CA PHE A 315 -1.01 17.91 12.61
C PHE A 315 -0.17 19.14 12.36
N CYS A 316 0.61 19.15 11.28
CA CYS A 316 1.43 20.28 10.86
C CYS A 316 0.70 21.05 9.75
N GLU A 317 0.25 22.27 10.03
CA GLU A 317 -0.49 23.11 9.08
C GLU A 317 0.39 23.72 7.98
N THR A 318 1.71 23.81 8.20
CA THR A 318 2.65 24.40 7.23
C THR A 318 3.04 23.43 6.14
N CYS A 319 2.97 22.12 6.37
CA CYS A 319 3.29 21.12 5.36
C CYS A 319 2.18 20.08 5.14
N ASP A 320 1.01 20.26 5.75
CA ASP A 320 -0.18 19.41 5.63
C ASP A 320 0.06 17.93 5.94
N VAL A 321 0.73 17.63 7.05
CA VAL A 321 1.06 16.25 7.46
C VAL A 321 0.64 15.97 8.90
N GLY A 322 -0.09 14.86 9.09
CA GLY A 322 -0.36 14.27 10.39
C GLY A 322 0.80 13.43 10.93
N TYR A 323 1.07 13.49 12.23
CA TYR A 323 2.13 12.71 12.89
C TYR A 323 1.74 12.23 14.28
N LYS A 324 2.30 11.09 14.71
CA LYS A 324 1.85 10.38 15.93
C LYS A 324 2.53 10.84 17.21
N TYR A 325 3.80 11.24 17.16
CA TYR A 325 4.59 11.60 18.34
C TYR A 325 5.17 13.01 18.21
N ARG A 326 5.19 13.80 19.29
CA ARG A 326 5.88 15.09 19.28
C ARG A 326 7.34 14.89 18.87
N GLY A 327 7.79 15.61 17.85
CA GLY A 327 9.16 15.55 17.34
C GLY A 327 9.46 14.45 16.31
N SER A 328 8.52 13.54 16.01
CA SER A 328 8.64 12.59 14.90
C SER A 328 8.50 13.25 13.52
N HIS A 329 7.95 14.46 13.49
CA HIS A 329 7.81 15.27 12.30
C HIS A 329 8.91 16.35 12.24
N ILE A 330 9.60 16.42 11.11
CA ILE A 330 10.54 17.49 10.77
C ILE A 330 9.90 18.24 9.61
N CYS A 331 9.46 19.48 9.85
CA CYS A 331 8.82 20.28 8.83
C CYS A 331 9.89 20.85 7.88
N PRO A 332 9.77 20.67 6.55
CA PRO A 332 10.74 21.22 5.60
C PRO A 332 10.81 22.75 5.61
N ASN A 333 9.78 23.42 6.14
CA ASN A 333 9.71 24.87 6.25
C ASN A 333 10.28 25.40 7.58
N THR A 334 10.78 24.50 8.45
CA THR A 334 11.49 24.86 9.70
C THR A 334 12.99 24.72 9.52
N CYS A 335 13.76 25.56 10.20
CA CYS A 335 15.22 25.48 10.20
C CYS A 335 15.70 24.16 10.83
N GLY A 336 16.46 23.34 10.10
CA GLY A 336 17.01 22.09 10.62
C GLY A 336 18.04 22.23 11.75
N LYS A 337 18.56 23.45 11.99
CA LYS A 337 19.54 23.74 13.04
C LYS A 337 18.85 24.23 14.33
N CYS A 338 18.15 25.36 14.30
CA CYS A 338 17.45 25.92 15.46
C CYS A 338 15.99 25.45 15.64
N CYS A 339 15.43 24.66 14.71
CA CYS A 339 14.06 24.13 14.75
C CYS A 339 12.93 25.18 14.77
N GLN A 340 13.22 26.46 14.48
CA GLN A 340 12.23 27.53 14.36
C GLN A 340 11.73 27.74 12.92
N SER A 341 10.59 28.40 12.79
CA SER A 341 9.98 28.82 11.51
C SER A 341 9.94 30.35 11.45
N PRO A 342 10.26 30.98 10.31
CA PRO A 342 10.68 30.39 9.03
C PRO A 342 12.12 29.82 9.07
N ALA A 343 12.51 29.10 8.02
CA ALA A 343 13.87 28.55 7.91
C ALA A 343 14.94 29.68 7.89
N CYS A 344 16.01 29.51 8.67
CA CYS A 344 17.12 30.47 8.71
C CYS A 344 17.95 30.43 7.42
N ASN A 345 18.59 31.56 7.08
CA ASN A 345 19.36 31.70 5.85
C ASN A 345 20.66 30.86 5.88
N PRO A 346 20.85 29.86 5.00
CA PRO A 346 22.00 28.98 5.02
C PRO A 346 23.32 29.63 4.56
N HIS A 347 23.29 30.84 3.98
CA HIS A 347 24.47 31.53 3.45
C HIS A 347 25.21 32.42 4.48
N GLN A 348 24.71 32.51 5.71
CA GLN A 348 25.37 33.27 6.77
C GLN A 348 26.55 32.51 7.38
N LYS A 349 27.56 33.24 7.88
CA LYS A 349 28.71 32.66 8.59
C LYS A 349 28.22 31.83 9.77
N TYR A 350 28.81 30.66 9.95
CA TYR A 350 28.41 29.74 11.01
C TYR A 350 28.86 30.23 12.38
N ARG A 351 27.96 30.13 13.37
CA ARG A 351 28.28 30.31 14.79
C ARG A 351 28.18 28.99 15.54
N ILE A 352 29.14 28.70 16.41
CA ILE A 352 29.20 27.44 17.17
C ILE A 352 28.78 27.69 18.61
N CYS A 353 27.91 26.82 19.14
CA CYS A 353 27.53 26.83 20.54
C CYS A 353 28.51 26.00 21.39
N SER A 354 29.06 26.59 22.45
CA SER A 354 29.99 25.96 23.39
C SER A 354 29.36 24.83 24.22
N GLU A 355 28.04 24.90 24.43
CA GLU A 355 27.28 23.99 25.29
C GLU A 355 26.78 22.74 24.55
N CYS A 356 26.31 22.90 23.31
CA CYS A 356 25.79 21.78 22.51
C CYS A 356 26.70 21.35 21.36
N ASN A 357 27.79 22.10 21.09
CA ASN A 357 28.74 21.88 20.00
C ASN A 357 28.10 21.85 18.59
N ARG A 358 26.87 22.41 18.44
CA ARG A 358 26.22 22.57 17.14
C ARG A 358 26.63 23.89 16.49
N HIS A 359 26.70 23.85 15.17
CA HIS A 359 26.78 25.03 14.31
C HIS A 359 25.39 25.59 14.02
N PHE A 360 25.25 26.91 13.88
CA PHE A 360 24.02 27.63 13.56
C PHE A 360 24.30 28.68 12.48
N TYR A 361 23.27 29.04 11.70
CA TYR A 361 23.40 29.99 10.60
C TYR A 361 23.30 31.44 11.12
N GLY A 362 24.44 32.14 11.29
CA GLY A 362 24.45 33.49 11.86
C GLY A 362 23.98 33.58 13.32
N ASP A 363 23.85 34.81 13.80
CA ASP A 363 23.46 35.12 15.18
C ASP A 363 21.98 34.85 15.44
N ASP A 364 21.09 35.14 14.49
CA ASP A 364 19.65 34.91 14.65
C ASP A 364 19.33 33.42 14.84
N CYS A 365 19.99 32.52 14.08
CA CYS A 365 19.80 31.08 14.27
C CYS A 365 20.39 30.60 15.60
N PHE A 366 21.41 31.28 16.11
CA PHE A 366 21.98 31.03 17.43
C PHE A 366 21.01 31.48 18.54
N GLU A 367 20.52 32.69 18.54
CA GLU A 367 19.51 33.14 19.52
C GLU A 367 18.29 32.20 19.54
N ASN A 368 17.80 31.84 18.35
CA ASN A 368 16.66 30.93 18.19
C ASN A 368 16.87 29.52 18.75
N HIS A 369 18.10 29.01 18.86
CA HIS A 369 18.33 27.68 19.45
C HIS A 369 18.34 27.70 20.99
N LEU A 370 18.50 28.88 21.58
CA LEU A 370 18.41 29.14 23.03
C LEU A 370 16.98 29.48 23.46
N THR A 371 16.11 29.88 22.54
CA THR A 371 14.68 30.05 22.82
C THR A 371 14.00 28.70 23.10
N ASP A 372 12.93 28.74 23.89
CA ASP A 372 12.11 27.57 24.18
C ASP A 372 11.60 26.94 22.88
N GLY A 373 11.98 25.67 22.70
CA GLY A 373 11.60 24.95 21.51
C GLY A 373 10.12 24.56 21.55
N PRO A 374 9.49 24.32 20.38
CA PRO A 374 8.11 23.81 20.28
C PRO A 374 7.94 22.39 20.88
N ARG A 375 9.01 21.77 21.40
CA ARG A 375 9.01 20.45 22.03
C ARG A 375 9.26 20.60 23.54
N ASN A 376 8.17 20.65 24.31
CA ASN A 376 8.16 20.56 25.78
C ASN A 376 8.87 21.69 26.54
N GLY A 377 9.09 22.87 25.95
CA GLY A 377 9.72 24.00 26.64
C GLY A 377 11.21 23.80 26.95
N ALA A 378 11.84 22.76 26.37
CA ALA A 378 13.29 22.59 26.44
C ALA A 378 13.94 23.22 25.20
N THR A 379 15.07 23.87 25.39
CA THR A 379 15.79 24.52 24.30
C THR A 379 16.44 23.50 23.38
N VAL A 380 16.72 23.89 22.14
CA VAL A 380 17.43 23.03 21.19
C VAL A 380 18.85 22.71 21.69
N CYS A 381 19.44 23.62 22.47
CA CYS A 381 20.73 23.42 23.13
C CYS A 381 20.72 22.27 24.15
N GLN A 382 19.63 22.13 24.92
CA GLN A 382 19.51 21.10 25.96
C GLN A 382 19.21 19.72 25.40
N THR A 383 18.47 19.66 24.29
CA THR A 383 17.92 18.40 23.75
C THR A 383 18.87 17.67 22.80
N VAL A 384 19.81 18.37 22.15
CA VAL A 384 20.68 17.79 21.13
C VAL A 384 22.11 18.24 21.36
N ARG A 385 22.97 17.33 21.83
CA ARG A 385 24.41 17.57 21.99
C ARG A 385 25.23 16.80 20.96
N PHE A 386 26.39 17.33 20.63
CA PHE A 386 27.37 16.69 19.76
C PHE A 386 28.66 16.43 20.54
N CYS A 387 29.26 15.26 20.33
CA CYS A 387 30.56 14.92 20.89
C CYS A 387 31.64 15.91 20.45
N ARG A 388 32.47 16.38 21.38
CA ARG A 388 33.62 17.26 21.08
C ARG A 388 34.65 16.59 20.17
N ALA A 389 34.86 15.28 20.31
CA ALA A 389 35.85 14.52 19.54
C ALA A 389 35.30 14.05 18.19
N CYS A 390 34.20 13.27 18.16
CA CYS A 390 33.74 12.61 16.93
C CYS A 390 32.50 13.22 16.28
N ARG A 391 31.94 14.31 16.83
CA ARG A 391 30.73 14.99 16.30
C ARG A 391 29.51 14.08 16.13
N ARG A 392 29.46 12.93 16.81
CA ARG A 392 28.24 12.12 16.87
C ARG A 392 27.22 12.83 17.74
N ARG A 393 25.95 12.75 17.36
CA ARG A 393 24.83 13.19 18.21
C ARG A 393 24.78 12.32 19.45
N THR A 394 24.73 12.93 20.62
CA THR A 394 24.59 12.28 21.93
C THR A 394 23.38 12.85 22.66
N THR A 395 22.81 12.07 23.58
CA THR A 395 21.81 12.59 24.52
C THR A 395 22.49 13.09 25.81
N TYR A 396 21.75 13.80 26.66
CA TYR A 396 22.27 14.35 27.91
C TYR A 396 22.58 13.20 28.90
N GLY A 397 23.84 13.07 29.30
CA GLY A 397 24.29 12.05 30.26
C GLY A 397 24.77 10.73 29.66
N GLU A 398 24.64 10.52 28.34
CA GLU A 398 25.20 9.33 27.66
C GLU A 398 26.69 9.53 27.34
N THR A 399 27.52 8.67 27.90
CA THR A 399 28.88 8.42 27.39
C THR A 399 28.76 7.55 26.14
N HIS A 400 29.46 7.93 25.07
CA HIS A 400 29.60 7.08 23.89
C HIS A 400 31.08 6.94 23.58
N ASP A 401 31.47 5.75 23.12
CA ASP A 401 32.80 5.51 22.62
C ASP A 401 32.93 6.08 21.20
N CYS A 402 33.85 7.04 21.04
CA CYS A 402 34.22 7.54 19.73
C CYS A 402 34.83 6.39 18.89
N ASN A 403 34.61 6.42 17.58
CA ASN A 403 35.04 5.39 16.61
C ASN A 403 34.36 4.00 16.67
N LYS A 404 33.45 3.76 17.62
CA LYS A 404 32.63 2.54 17.64
C LYS A 404 31.22 2.76 17.11
N PHE A 405 30.64 1.73 16.51
CA PHE A 405 29.24 1.65 16.11
C PHE A 405 28.64 0.32 16.58
N HIS A 406 27.36 0.32 16.89
CA HIS A 406 26.65 -0.89 17.26
C HIS A 406 26.30 -1.70 16.01
N CYS A 407 26.76 -2.95 15.96
CA CYS A 407 26.52 -3.86 14.85
C CYS A 407 25.30 -4.75 15.15
N ASN A 408 24.18 -4.52 14.47
CA ASN A 408 22.94 -5.30 14.66
C ASN A 408 23.04 -6.81 14.28
N ILE A 409 24.18 -7.27 13.73
CA ILE A 409 24.37 -8.66 13.30
C ILE A 409 25.04 -9.49 14.41
N CYS A 410 26.11 -8.96 15.02
CA CYS A 410 26.80 -9.57 16.16
C CYS A 410 26.33 -9.02 17.51
N ASP A 411 25.49 -7.97 17.53
CA ASP A 411 24.96 -7.29 18.71
C ASP A 411 26.02 -6.67 19.64
N ASN A 412 27.20 -6.34 19.08
CA ASN A 412 28.32 -5.73 19.80
C ASN A 412 28.66 -4.32 19.27
N ASP A 413 29.31 -3.52 20.12
CA ASP A 413 29.90 -2.24 19.72
C ASP A 413 31.29 -2.43 19.14
N GLU A 414 31.43 -2.12 17.86
CA GLU A 414 32.56 -2.49 17.03
C GLU A 414 33.17 -1.27 16.32
N GLU A 415 34.45 -1.33 15.95
CA GLU A 415 35.11 -0.25 15.24
C GLU A 415 34.67 -0.16 13.76
N TYR A 416 34.77 1.03 13.18
CA TYR A 416 34.51 1.21 11.74
C TYR A 416 35.47 0.36 10.89
N GLY A 417 34.90 -0.51 10.05
CA GLY A 417 35.66 -1.52 9.31
C GLY A 417 35.47 -2.95 9.83
N HIS A 418 34.66 -3.13 10.88
CA HIS A 418 34.23 -4.42 11.40
C HIS A 418 33.80 -5.40 10.30
N GLN A 419 34.55 -6.51 10.20
CA GLN A 419 34.21 -7.64 9.36
C GLN A 419 33.30 -8.57 10.18
N CYS A 420 32.00 -8.33 10.06
CA CYS A 420 31.04 -9.11 10.81
C CYS A 420 31.03 -10.57 10.38
N PHE A 421 30.62 -11.44 11.30
CA PHE A 421 30.47 -12.87 11.08
C PHE A 421 29.06 -13.32 11.42
N MET A 422 28.67 -14.46 10.88
CA MET A 422 27.38 -15.05 11.18
C MET A 422 27.36 -15.45 12.65
N SER A 423 26.42 -14.91 13.41
CA SER A 423 26.27 -15.21 14.82
C SER A 423 25.52 -16.53 15.04
N ARG A 424 25.85 -17.23 16.12
CA ARG A 424 25.03 -18.33 16.64
C ARG A 424 23.64 -17.80 16.99
N VAL A 425 22.62 -18.67 16.91
CA VAL A 425 21.29 -18.30 17.37
C VAL A 425 21.32 -18.25 18.89
N ILE A 426 21.29 -17.05 19.46
CA ILE A 426 21.15 -16.83 20.90
C ILE A 426 19.67 -16.95 21.23
N GLU A 427 19.31 -17.81 22.18
CA GLU A 427 17.91 -17.91 22.61
C GLU A 427 17.45 -16.59 23.24
N ASP A 428 16.29 -16.08 22.79
CA ASP A 428 15.68 -14.89 23.39
C ASP A 428 15.48 -15.13 24.88
N LYS A 429 16.21 -14.38 25.72
CA LYS A 429 16.11 -14.42 27.20
C LYS A 429 14.72 -14.07 27.75
N LYS A 430 13.77 -13.69 26.87
CA LYS A 430 12.37 -13.36 27.19
C LYS A 430 11.41 -14.22 26.36
N ARG A 431 11.37 -15.54 26.60
CA ARG A 431 10.24 -16.35 26.12
C ARG A 431 8.97 -15.84 26.81
N SER A 432 7.98 -15.43 26.01
CA SER A 432 6.64 -15.09 26.52
C SER A 432 6.10 -16.26 27.34
N LYS A 433 5.42 -15.99 28.47
CA LYS A 433 4.84 -17.02 29.34
C LYS A 433 3.75 -17.86 28.67
N ASN A 434 3.15 -17.34 27.59
CA ASN A 434 2.01 -17.99 26.94
C ASN A 434 2.46 -18.94 25.82
N PRO A 435 1.85 -20.13 25.69
CA PRO A 435 2.16 -21.08 24.63
C PRO A 435 1.69 -20.59 23.25
N ASN A 436 2.24 -21.19 22.18
CA ASN A 436 1.64 -21.07 20.85
C ASN A 436 0.45 -22.04 20.71
N ALA A 437 -0.42 -21.77 19.74
CA ALA A 437 -1.46 -22.68 19.30
C ALA A 437 -1.31 -22.98 17.81
N PHE A 438 -1.61 -24.22 17.42
CA PHE A 438 -1.55 -24.73 16.06
C PHE A 438 -2.97 -25.07 15.62
N LEU A 439 -3.35 -24.60 14.44
CA LEU A 439 -4.64 -24.89 13.84
C LEU A 439 -4.41 -25.52 12.48
N PHE A 440 -4.79 -26.78 12.33
CA PHE A 440 -4.70 -27.50 11.07
C PHE A 440 -6.04 -27.38 10.36
N TYR A 441 -6.06 -27.11 9.06
CA TYR A 441 -7.31 -26.95 8.34
C TYR A 441 -7.18 -27.35 6.89
N ASP A 442 -8.32 -27.61 6.27
CA ASP A 442 -8.45 -27.88 4.85
C ASP A 442 -9.77 -27.30 4.33
N PHE A 443 -9.79 -26.89 3.06
CA PHE A 443 -10.99 -26.41 2.38
C PHE A 443 -11.36 -27.32 1.22
N GLU A 444 -12.60 -27.77 1.23
CA GLU A 444 -13.22 -28.31 0.02
C GLU A 444 -13.97 -27.20 -0.71
N ALA A 445 -13.85 -27.20 -2.03
CA ALA A 445 -14.45 -26.18 -2.88
C ALA A 445 -15.13 -26.79 -4.10
N ARG A 446 -16.30 -26.26 -4.42
CA ARG A 446 -17.01 -26.55 -5.68
C ARG A 446 -16.42 -25.76 -6.84
N GLN A 447 -16.60 -26.28 -8.05
CA GLN A 447 -16.09 -25.71 -9.31
C GLN A 447 -17.19 -25.58 -10.39
N ASP A 448 -18.44 -25.45 -9.96
CA ASP A 448 -19.62 -25.33 -10.80
C ASP A 448 -19.79 -23.93 -11.43
N GLU A 449 -19.26 -22.88 -10.80
CA GLU A 449 -19.38 -21.49 -11.29
C GLU A 449 -18.34 -21.13 -12.39
N PRO A 450 -18.75 -20.56 -13.54
CA PRO A 450 -17.81 -20.06 -14.55
C PRO A 450 -17.11 -18.76 -14.09
N LEU A 451 -15.85 -18.57 -14.49
CA LEU A 451 -15.07 -17.38 -14.14
C LEU A 451 -15.41 -16.14 -15.00
N SER A 452 -15.91 -16.33 -16.23
CA SER A 452 -16.34 -15.25 -17.14
C SER A 452 -17.86 -15.14 -17.24
N GLN A 453 -18.38 -13.91 -17.37
CA GLN A 453 -19.81 -13.63 -17.57
C GLN A 453 -20.34 -14.05 -18.95
N ASP A 454 -19.45 -14.46 -19.87
CA ASP A 454 -19.79 -14.79 -21.25
C ASP A 454 -20.44 -16.19 -21.43
N GLY A 455 -20.78 -16.89 -20.34
CA GLY A 455 -21.56 -18.14 -20.39
C GLY A 455 -20.85 -19.32 -21.08
N ASN A 456 -19.56 -19.20 -21.40
CA ASN A 456 -18.83 -20.22 -22.14
C ASN A 456 -18.46 -21.40 -21.23
N LEU A 457 -19.06 -22.58 -21.48
CA LEU A 457 -18.96 -23.79 -20.65
C LEU A 457 -17.53 -24.39 -20.56
N THR A 458 -16.62 -23.95 -21.45
CA THR A 458 -15.24 -24.44 -21.61
C THR A 458 -14.17 -23.53 -20.98
N GLY A 459 -14.57 -22.43 -20.34
CA GLY A 459 -13.66 -21.51 -19.65
C GLY A 459 -13.20 -21.99 -18.26
N PRO A 460 -12.21 -21.31 -17.65
CA PRO A 460 -11.78 -21.61 -16.28
C PRO A 460 -12.95 -21.50 -15.31
N ARG A 461 -13.04 -22.43 -14.37
CA ARG A 461 -14.06 -22.47 -13.32
C ARG A 461 -13.57 -21.75 -12.06
N LYS A 462 -14.49 -21.15 -11.33
CA LYS A 462 -14.23 -20.49 -10.06
C LYS A 462 -14.34 -21.50 -8.93
N HIS A 463 -13.29 -21.61 -8.13
CA HIS A 463 -13.34 -22.39 -6.89
C HIS A 463 -14.11 -21.60 -5.82
N VAL A 464 -15.16 -22.20 -5.27
CA VAL A 464 -15.93 -21.62 -4.16
C VAL A 464 -15.91 -22.57 -2.97
N PRO A 465 -15.25 -22.20 -1.86
CA PRO A 465 -15.20 -23.06 -0.66
C PRO A 465 -16.59 -23.30 -0.08
N ASN A 466 -16.96 -24.57 0.09
CA ASN A 466 -18.26 -24.98 0.65
C ASN A 466 -18.15 -25.81 1.94
N LEU A 467 -16.96 -26.31 2.27
CA LEU A 467 -16.67 -26.96 3.54
C LEU A 467 -15.27 -26.54 4.02
N CYS A 468 -15.13 -26.31 5.33
CA CYS A 468 -13.85 -26.19 6.00
C CYS A 468 -13.88 -26.99 7.29
N ILE A 469 -12.88 -27.84 7.49
CA ILE A 469 -12.67 -28.53 8.76
C ILE A 469 -11.39 -28.02 9.37
N SER A 470 -11.40 -27.78 10.68
CA SER A 470 -10.21 -27.32 11.40
C SER A 470 -10.00 -28.02 12.73
N HIS A 471 -8.74 -28.32 13.04
CA HIS A 471 -8.28 -28.95 14.28
C HIS A 471 -7.37 -28.02 15.07
N LEU A 472 -7.81 -27.55 16.24
CA LEU A 472 -7.05 -26.67 17.13
C LEU A 472 -6.31 -27.46 18.22
N VAL A 473 -5.01 -27.21 18.37
CA VAL A 473 -4.13 -27.84 19.36
C VAL A 473 -3.16 -26.82 19.94
N CYS A 474 -3.10 -26.66 21.26
CA CYS A 474 -2.11 -25.80 21.91
C CYS A 474 -0.79 -26.55 22.15
N GLU A 475 0.30 -25.81 22.32
CA GLU A 475 1.64 -26.35 22.54
C GLU A 475 1.74 -27.34 23.72
N ASN A 476 0.91 -27.18 24.75
CA ASN A 476 0.89 -28.05 25.93
C ASN A 476 0.07 -29.34 25.71
N CYS A 477 -0.75 -29.39 24.66
CA CYS A 477 -1.64 -30.52 24.37
C CYS A 477 -1.26 -31.23 23.07
N CYS A 478 -0.13 -30.87 22.45
CA CYS A 478 0.37 -31.47 21.21
C CYS A 478 0.52 -32.99 21.29
N ASP A 479 0.93 -33.52 22.44
CA ASP A 479 1.23 -34.95 22.61
C ASP A 479 0.02 -35.78 23.09
N ASN A 480 -1.10 -35.12 23.39
CA ASN A 480 -2.30 -35.78 23.90
C ASN A 480 -3.34 -35.97 22.77
N GLU A 481 -3.75 -37.22 22.52
CA GLU A 481 -4.81 -37.50 21.55
C GLU A 481 -6.17 -36.95 22.00
N VAL A 482 -6.45 -37.02 23.31
CA VAL A 482 -7.67 -36.51 23.94
C VAL A 482 -7.32 -35.38 24.90
N CYS A 483 -8.15 -34.33 24.94
CA CYS A 483 -7.88 -33.17 25.78
C CYS A 483 -9.16 -32.65 26.43
N ASP A 484 -9.44 -33.13 27.65
CA ASP A 484 -10.72 -32.87 28.29
C ASP A 484 -10.74 -31.60 29.15
N ASN A 485 -9.56 -31.09 29.54
CA ASN A 485 -9.44 -29.99 30.53
C ASN A 485 -8.74 -28.73 29.99
N CYS A 486 -8.54 -28.59 28.67
CA CYS A 486 -7.87 -27.40 28.12
C CYS A 486 -8.88 -26.35 27.61
N PRO A 487 -8.91 -25.12 28.14
CA PRO A 487 -9.84 -24.07 27.72
C PRO A 487 -9.71 -23.66 26.23
N LEU A 488 -8.62 -24.05 25.57
CA LEU A 488 -8.41 -23.87 24.12
C LEU A 488 -8.70 -25.12 23.30
N CYS A 489 -8.36 -26.32 23.82
CA CYS A 489 -8.37 -27.55 23.01
C CYS A 489 -9.54 -28.50 23.32
N CYS A 490 -10.38 -28.19 24.31
CA CYS A 490 -11.58 -28.99 24.63
C CYS A 490 -12.48 -29.18 23.40
N LYS A 491 -12.62 -28.13 22.57
CA LYS A 491 -13.27 -28.22 21.26
C LYS A 491 -12.21 -28.28 20.18
N ARG A 492 -11.69 -29.50 19.96
CA ARG A 492 -10.58 -29.76 19.03
C ARG A 492 -10.99 -29.54 17.58
N GLU A 493 -12.15 -30.06 17.18
CA GLU A 493 -12.65 -29.98 15.81
C GLU A 493 -13.75 -28.92 15.67
N GLU A 494 -13.65 -28.12 14.62
CA GLU A 494 -14.70 -27.22 14.15
C GLU A 494 -14.96 -27.46 12.67
N ILE A 495 -16.23 -27.51 12.31
CA ILE A 495 -16.71 -27.74 10.94
C ILE A 495 -17.51 -26.52 10.51
N PHE A 496 -17.17 -25.97 9.34
CA PHE A 496 -17.84 -24.83 8.74
C PHE A 496 -18.42 -25.26 7.39
N THR A 497 -19.73 -25.11 7.21
CA THR A 497 -20.45 -25.43 5.97
C THR A 497 -21.21 -24.20 5.48
N GLU A 498 -21.64 -24.20 4.21
CA GLU A 498 -22.59 -23.21 3.74
C GLU A 498 -23.91 -23.34 4.53
N GLU A 499 -24.43 -22.22 5.06
CA GLU A 499 -25.75 -22.19 5.69
C GLU A 499 -26.83 -22.28 4.59
N GLU A 500 -27.84 -23.14 4.77
CA GLU A 500 -29.02 -23.14 3.92
C GLU A 500 -29.69 -21.75 3.99
N GLU A 501 -30.15 -21.21 2.85
CA GLU A 501 -30.79 -19.89 2.74
C GLU A 501 -32.05 -19.82 3.64
N GLY A 502 -31.86 -19.46 4.89
CA GLY A 502 -32.90 -19.45 5.89
C GLY A 502 -32.51 -18.60 7.08
N VAL A 503 -33.03 -17.37 7.10
CA VAL A 503 -33.19 -16.40 8.22
C VAL A 503 -32.50 -15.05 7.99
N VAL A 504 -33.27 -14.18 7.34
CA VAL A 504 -33.51 -12.74 7.63
C VAL A 504 -32.31 -11.77 7.73
N GLY A 505 -32.22 -10.90 6.71
CA GLY A 505 -32.31 -9.46 6.99
C GLY A 505 -31.04 -8.61 6.90
N THR A 506 -29.88 -9.16 6.57
CA THR A 506 -28.71 -8.34 6.20
C THR A 506 -28.12 -8.88 4.92
N GLY A 507 -28.08 -8.09 3.84
CA GLY A 507 -27.57 -8.49 2.51
C GLY A 507 -26.06 -8.76 2.46
N LYS A 508 -25.50 -9.45 3.45
CA LYS A 508 -24.12 -9.95 3.47
C LYS A 508 -24.15 -11.48 3.44
N GLN A 509 -23.75 -12.04 2.31
CA GLN A 509 -23.42 -13.46 2.17
C GLN A 509 -22.33 -13.80 3.20
N ASN A 510 -22.60 -14.72 4.13
CA ASN A 510 -21.65 -15.17 5.16
C ASN A 510 -20.97 -16.45 4.66
N SER A 511 -19.86 -16.32 3.93
CA SER A 511 -19.19 -17.48 3.31
C SER A 511 -18.52 -18.38 4.37
N VAL A 512 -18.25 -19.65 4.01
CA VAL A 512 -17.49 -20.60 4.86
C VAL A 512 -16.16 -20.00 5.32
N VAL A 513 -15.46 -19.30 4.42
CA VAL A 513 -14.19 -18.62 4.71
C VAL A 513 -14.38 -17.48 5.72
N ASP A 514 -15.49 -16.76 5.66
CA ASP A 514 -15.81 -15.70 6.63
C ASP A 514 -16.09 -16.27 8.02
N GLN A 515 -16.82 -17.39 8.10
CA GLN A 515 -17.05 -18.11 9.36
C GLN A 515 -15.73 -18.59 9.97
N PHE A 516 -14.86 -19.18 9.16
CA PHE A 516 -13.54 -19.63 9.57
C PHE A 516 -12.65 -18.48 10.05
N LEU A 517 -12.64 -17.34 9.35
CA LEU A 517 -11.88 -16.16 9.74
C LEU A 517 -12.39 -15.54 11.05
N LYS A 518 -13.71 -15.50 11.28
CA LYS A 518 -14.29 -15.07 12.57
C LYS A 518 -13.81 -15.97 13.71
N TYR A 519 -13.80 -17.29 13.49
CA TYR A 519 -13.32 -18.27 14.46
C TYR A 519 -11.83 -18.05 14.78
N ILE A 520 -10.98 -17.96 13.75
CA ILE A 520 -9.54 -17.68 13.91
C ILE A 520 -9.29 -16.35 14.62
N GLU A 521 -10.07 -15.32 14.34
CA GLU A 521 -9.93 -14.03 15.03
C GLU A 521 -10.29 -14.15 16.51
N ALA A 522 -11.34 -14.89 16.85
CA ALA A 522 -11.75 -15.14 18.23
C ALA A 522 -10.65 -15.90 19.00
N VAL A 523 -10.11 -16.97 18.40
CA VAL A 523 -9.00 -17.74 18.99
C VAL A 523 -7.74 -16.88 19.09
N GLY A 524 -7.39 -16.14 18.04
CA GLY A 524 -6.22 -15.24 17.99
C GLY A 524 -6.26 -14.10 19.00
N LYS A 525 -7.45 -13.62 19.37
CA LYS A 525 -7.65 -12.60 20.43
C LYS A 525 -7.54 -13.18 21.83
N SER A 526 -7.57 -14.50 22.01
CA SER A 526 -7.45 -15.13 23.32
C SER A 526 -6.18 -14.68 24.05
N PRO A 527 -6.27 -14.28 25.33
CA PRO A 527 -5.09 -13.94 26.12
C PRO A 527 -4.24 -15.16 26.48
N LEU A 528 -4.79 -16.37 26.32
CA LEU A 528 -4.14 -17.64 26.68
C LEU A 528 -3.03 -18.05 25.70
N ILE A 529 -3.01 -17.47 24.50
CA ILE A 529 -2.03 -17.81 23.45
C ILE A 529 -1.13 -16.62 23.11
N ARG A 530 0.13 -16.94 22.80
CA ARG A 530 1.10 -16.00 22.24
C ARG A 530 0.81 -15.75 20.76
N THR A 531 0.78 -16.84 19.98
CA THR A 531 0.61 -16.85 18.53
C THR A 531 -0.26 -18.03 18.12
N LEU A 532 -1.19 -17.81 17.19
CA LEU A 532 -1.93 -18.85 16.48
C LEU A 532 -1.26 -19.10 15.12
N ILE A 533 -0.89 -20.35 14.86
CA ILE A 533 -0.20 -20.79 13.65
C ILE A 533 -1.14 -21.74 12.91
N CYS A 534 -1.74 -21.26 11.84
CA CYS A 534 -2.64 -22.00 10.97
C CYS A 534 -1.84 -22.71 9.88
N ILE A 535 -2.05 -24.01 9.69
CA ILE A 535 -1.30 -24.87 8.77
C ILE A 535 -2.28 -25.60 7.87
N ALA A 536 -2.07 -25.50 6.56
CA ALA A 536 -2.80 -26.27 5.54
C ALA A 536 -1.79 -26.89 4.56
N HIS A 537 -2.23 -27.87 3.78
CA HIS A 537 -1.38 -28.57 2.81
C HIS A 537 -1.54 -27.98 1.41
N ASN A 538 -0.45 -27.50 0.82
CA ASN A 538 -0.44 -26.79 -0.46
C ASN A 538 -1.20 -25.44 -0.43
N SER A 539 -1.29 -24.83 0.75
CA SER A 539 -2.05 -23.60 0.94
C SER A 539 -1.49 -22.41 0.15
N GLN A 540 -0.18 -22.38 -0.13
CA GLN A 540 0.45 -21.26 -0.82
C GLN A 540 -0.10 -21.06 -2.24
N GLY A 541 -0.54 -22.14 -2.89
CA GLY A 541 -1.13 -22.11 -4.22
C GLY A 541 -2.65 -22.11 -4.23
N TYR A 542 -3.29 -22.36 -3.09
CA TYR A 542 -4.73 -22.64 -3.01
C TYR A 542 -5.40 -21.90 -1.85
N ASP A 543 -5.43 -22.50 -0.64
CA ASP A 543 -6.23 -22.01 0.50
C ASP A 543 -5.91 -20.59 0.92
N ALA A 544 -4.62 -20.22 0.89
CA ALA A 544 -4.16 -18.89 1.30
C ALA A 544 -4.75 -17.78 0.40
N GLN A 545 -5.15 -18.10 -0.83
CA GLN A 545 -5.81 -17.15 -1.74
C GLN A 545 -7.21 -16.80 -1.24
N PHE A 546 -7.99 -17.79 -0.80
CA PHE A 546 -9.31 -17.57 -0.21
C PHE A 546 -9.20 -16.73 1.06
N ILE A 547 -8.25 -17.08 1.93
CA ILE A 547 -8.00 -16.38 3.20
C ILE A 547 -7.57 -14.94 2.95
N LEU A 548 -6.64 -14.68 2.02
CA LEU A 548 -6.21 -13.33 1.70
C LEU A 548 -7.37 -12.49 1.13
N ASN A 549 -8.15 -13.04 0.21
CA ASN A 549 -9.29 -12.35 -0.40
C ASN A 549 -10.35 -12.01 0.65
N ALA A 550 -10.73 -12.99 1.48
CA ALA A 550 -11.69 -12.78 2.55
C ALA A 550 -11.14 -11.80 3.60
N ALA A 551 -9.88 -11.90 4.02
CA ALA A 551 -9.27 -10.96 4.97
C ALA A 551 -9.23 -9.51 4.47
N LEU A 552 -9.05 -9.30 3.16
CA LEU A 552 -9.14 -7.96 2.56
C LEU A 552 -10.59 -7.43 2.53
N ARG A 553 -11.59 -8.29 2.33
CA ARG A 553 -13.02 -7.92 2.38
C ARG A 553 -13.53 -7.67 3.79
N TYR A 554 -13.04 -8.45 4.75
CA TYR A 554 -13.56 -8.50 6.12
C TYR A 554 -13.21 -7.26 6.96
N LYS A 555 -12.41 -6.33 6.41
CA LYS A 555 -12.02 -5.08 7.09
C LYS A 555 -11.40 -5.34 8.46
N PHE A 556 -10.52 -6.32 8.57
CA PHE A 556 -9.77 -6.56 9.81
C PHE A 556 -9.18 -5.23 10.30
N SER A 557 -9.37 -4.90 11.57
CA SER A 557 -8.76 -3.72 12.21
C SER A 557 -7.22 -3.85 12.33
N CYS A 558 -6.69 -5.00 11.93
CA CYS A 558 -5.31 -5.43 12.03
C CYS A 558 -4.62 -5.49 10.66
N SER A 559 -3.30 -5.26 10.62
CA SER A 559 -2.54 -5.33 9.38
C SER A 559 -2.46 -6.75 8.81
N VAL A 560 -2.80 -6.94 7.54
CA VAL A 560 -2.53 -8.17 6.78
C VAL A 560 -1.18 -8.05 6.06
N LYS A 561 -0.27 -9.02 6.19
CA LYS A 561 1.07 -8.99 5.57
C LYS A 561 1.38 -10.33 4.88
N PRO A 562 1.24 -10.42 3.56
CA PRO A 562 1.67 -11.61 2.82
C PRO A 562 3.17 -11.55 2.49
N ILE A 563 3.85 -12.69 2.57
CA ILE A 563 5.14 -12.97 1.95
C ILE A 563 4.87 -13.89 0.77
N ILE A 564 5.23 -13.44 -0.44
CA ILE A 564 4.88 -14.11 -1.70
C ILE A 564 6.12 -14.52 -2.49
N ASN A 565 5.99 -15.57 -3.29
CA ASN A 565 6.90 -15.93 -4.35
C ASN A 565 6.10 -16.12 -5.64
N GLY A 566 6.17 -15.14 -6.54
CA GLY A 566 5.23 -15.03 -7.64
C GLY A 566 3.79 -14.90 -7.12
N THR A 567 2.90 -15.78 -7.57
CA THR A 567 1.50 -15.87 -7.10
C THR A 567 1.32 -16.69 -5.84
N LYS A 568 2.35 -17.42 -5.38
CA LYS A 568 2.27 -18.30 -4.22
C LYS A 568 2.46 -17.52 -2.91
N ILE A 569 1.58 -17.72 -1.94
CA ILE A 569 1.63 -17.07 -0.62
C ILE A 569 2.35 -17.99 0.37
N ILE A 570 3.64 -17.76 0.59
CA ILE A 570 4.48 -18.60 1.46
C ILE A 570 4.09 -18.44 2.94
N LEU A 571 3.80 -17.19 3.36
CA LEU A 571 3.39 -16.85 4.71
C LEU A 571 2.36 -15.72 4.63
N LEU A 572 1.26 -15.84 5.38
CA LEU A 572 0.31 -14.76 5.57
C LEU A 572 0.19 -14.42 7.06
N GLU A 573 0.54 -13.20 7.44
CA GLU A 573 0.36 -12.72 8.81
C GLU A 573 -0.87 -11.82 8.92
N ILE A 574 -1.74 -12.08 9.90
CA ILE A 574 -2.87 -11.21 10.25
C ILE A 574 -2.65 -10.64 11.65
N GLY A 575 -2.45 -9.32 11.72
CA GLY A 575 -2.07 -8.64 12.96
C GLY A 575 -0.68 -9.05 13.44
N ASN A 576 -0.54 -9.22 14.76
CA ASN A 576 0.72 -9.62 15.39
C ASN A 576 0.65 -11.02 16.02
N LYS A 577 -0.50 -11.71 15.91
CA LYS A 577 -0.77 -12.97 16.61
C LYS A 577 -1.14 -14.13 15.70
N ILE A 578 -1.55 -13.91 14.45
CA ILE A 578 -2.05 -14.98 13.57
C ILE A 578 -1.11 -15.13 12.38
N LYS A 579 -0.71 -16.37 12.09
CA LYS A 579 0.15 -16.73 10.95
C LYS A 579 -0.46 -17.90 10.20
N PHE A 580 -0.49 -17.85 8.88
CA PHE A 580 -0.82 -18.98 8.02
C PHE A 580 0.44 -19.42 7.29
N ILE A 581 0.78 -20.69 7.41
CA ILE A 581 1.93 -21.32 6.73
C ILE A 581 1.46 -22.51 5.91
N ASP A 582 2.19 -22.79 4.83
CA ASP A 582 2.01 -23.98 4.02
C ASP A 582 2.91 -25.11 4.53
N SER A 583 2.32 -26.29 4.77
CA SER A 583 3.09 -27.47 5.12
C SER A 583 4.00 -27.98 3.98
N LEU A 584 3.71 -27.65 2.71
CA LEU A 584 4.61 -27.95 1.59
C LEU A 584 5.96 -27.21 1.69
N ASN A 585 6.07 -26.16 2.49
CA ASN A 585 7.37 -25.55 2.76
C ASN A 585 8.29 -26.44 3.63
N PHE A 586 7.72 -27.51 4.21
CA PHE A 586 8.42 -28.49 5.05
C PHE A 586 8.38 -29.90 4.43
N PHE A 587 7.24 -30.28 3.87
CA PHE A 587 7.00 -31.61 3.29
C PHE A 587 6.83 -31.49 1.78
N HIS A 588 7.90 -31.69 1.01
CA HIS A 588 7.85 -31.60 -0.46
C HIS A 588 7.25 -32.86 -1.09
N MET A 589 6.07 -33.28 -0.63
CA MET A 589 5.38 -34.52 -1.00
C MET A 589 3.86 -34.38 -0.82
N PRO A 590 3.03 -35.18 -1.50
CA PRO A 590 1.59 -35.14 -1.32
C PRO A 590 1.17 -35.63 0.08
N LEU A 591 -0.01 -35.19 0.52
CA LEU A 591 -0.57 -35.52 1.83
C LEU A 591 -0.66 -37.04 2.08
N SER A 592 -1.05 -37.81 1.07
CA SER A 592 -1.16 -39.28 1.11
C SER A 592 0.18 -40.00 1.36
N ALA A 593 1.32 -39.33 1.14
CA ALA A 593 2.64 -39.89 1.43
C ALA A 593 3.08 -39.67 2.89
N LEU A 594 2.44 -38.77 3.63
CA LEU A 594 2.83 -38.45 5.01
C LEU A 594 2.64 -39.60 6.00
N PRO A 595 1.54 -40.38 5.98
CA PRO A 595 1.35 -41.51 6.90
C PRO A 595 2.49 -42.52 6.83
N LYS A 596 2.89 -42.89 5.60
CA LYS A 596 4.02 -43.80 5.37
C LYS A 596 5.36 -43.20 5.81
N THR A 597 5.55 -41.90 5.61
CA THR A 597 6.81 -41.20 5.94
C THR A 597 7.02 -41.11 7.45
N PHE A 598 5.96 -40.88 8.22
CA PHE A 598 6.02 -40.76 9.69
C PHE A 598 5.63 -42.04 10.44
N GLY A 599 5.29 -43.12 9.72
CA GLY A 599 5.04 -44.43 10.31
C GLY A 599 3.71 -44.58 11.04
N PHE A 600 2.68 -43.79 10.70
CA PHE A 600 1.34 -43.93 11.27
C PHE A 600 0.35 -44.50 10.24
N SER A 601 -0.67 -45.22 10.73
CA SER A 601 -1.72 -45.80 9.88
C SER A 601 -2.63 -44.71 9.30
N GLU A 602 -2.92 -44.82 8.01
CA GLU A 602 -3.91 -43.99 7.34
C GLU A 602 -5.31 -44.30 7.88
N ILE A 603 -6.10 -43.25 8.13
CA ILE A 603 -7.40 -43.37 8.83
C ILE A 603 -8.53 -43.74 7.86
N CYS A 604 -8.49 -43.24 6.63
CA CYS A 604 -9.43 -43.61 5.58
C CYS A 604 -8.67 -43.93 4.30
N LYS A 605 -8.78 -45.18 3.86
CA LYS A 605 -8.31 -45.66 2.56
C LYS A 605 -9.48 -45.56 1.58
N GLY A 606 -9.57 -44.46 0.82
CA GLY A 606 -10.66 -44.25 -0.14
C GLY A 606 -10.46 -43.01 -1.00
N HIS A 607 -11.14 -42.96 -2.15
CA HIS A 607 -11.10 -41.83 -3.07
C HIS A 607 -12.37 -40.98 -2.97
N PHE A 608 -12.24 -39.67 -3.17
CA PHE A 608 -13.38 -38.74 -3.13
C PHE A 608 -13.70 -38.18 -4.54
N PRO A 609 -14.98 -38.11 -4.95
CA PRO A 609 -15.36 -37.61 -6.27
C PRO A 609 -15.39 -36.07 -6.30
N HIS A 610 -14.22 -35.44 -6.45
CA HIS A 610 -14.08 -33.97 -6.41
C HIS A 610 -14.99 -33.23 -7.40
N LEU A 611 -15.21 -33.77 -8.60
CA LEU A 611 -16.08 -33.12 -9.60
C LEU A 611 -17.58 -33.29 -9.30
N PHE A 612 -17.93 -34.19 -8.37
CA PHE A 612 -19.32 -34.38 -7.91
C PHE A 612 -19.72 -33.32 -6.88
N ASN A 613 -18.76 -32.56 -6.33
CA ASN A 613 -19.00 -31.44 -5.42
C ASN A 613 -19.59 -30.23 -6.16
N THR A 614 -20.91 -30.22 -6.27
CA THR A 614 -21.73 -29.19 -6.93
C THR A 614 -22.90 -28.81 -6.04
N LYS A 615 -23.56 -27.66 -6.28
CA LYS A 615 -24.74 -27.27 -5.47
C LYS A 615 -25.88 -28.27 -5.58
N GLU A 616 -26.05 -28.87 -6.74
CA GLU A 616 -27.14 -29.80 -7.06
C GLU A 616 -26.99 -31.12 -6.28
N ASN A 617 -25.76 -31.57 -6.06
CA ASN A 617 -25.47 -32.86 -5.43
C ASN A 617 -25.31 -32.79 -3.91
N GLN A 618 -25.48 -31.63 -3.27
CA GLN A 618 -25.26 -31.49 -1.82
C GLN A 618 -26.20 -32.35 -0.96
N HIS A 619 -27.34 -32.81 -1.49
CA HIS A 619 -28.27 -33.70 -0.80
C HIS A 619 -28.38 -35.09 -1.45
N TYR A 620 -27.39 -35.46 -2.28
CA TYR A 620 -27.40 -36.73 -2.99
C TYR A 620 -27.21 -37.90 -2.02
N ILE A 621 -28.17 -38.82 -2.07
CA ILE A 621 -28.15 -40.11 -1.38
C ILE A 621 -28.52 -41.16 -2.42
N GLY A 622 -27.58 -42.02 -2.82
CA GLY A 622 -27.81 -42.94 -3.92
C GLY A 622 -26.65 -43.90 -4.19
N PRO A 623 -26.59 -44.53 -5.38
CA PRO A 623 -25.45 -45.35 -5.76
C PRO A 623 -24.17 -44.51 -5.91
N LEU A 624 -23.01 -45.18 -5.88
CA LEU A 624 -21.69 -44.57 -6.04
C LEU A 624 -21.64 -43.69 -7.31
N PRO A 625 -21.11 -42.45 -7.24
CA PRO A 625 -20.96 -41.58 -8.41
C PRO A 625 -20.15 -42.24 -9.52
N ALA A 626 -20.35 -41.82 -10.76
CA ALA A 626 -19.60 -42.35 -11.90
C ALA A 626 -18.09 -42.08 -11.76
N ILE A 627 -17.22 -42.97 -12.27
CA ILE A 627 -15.77 -42.90 -12.08
C ILE A 627 -15.16 -41.61 -12.64
N GLU A 628 -15.80 -40.99 -13.62
CA GLU A 628 -15.40 -39.73 -14.24
C GLU A 628 -15.35 -38.58 -13.21
N PHE A 629 -16.21 -38.63 -12.18
CA PHE A 629 -16.23 -37.61 -11.14
C PHE A 629 -15.01 -37.65 -10.20
N TYR A 630 -14.24 -38.74 -10.25
CA TYR A 630 -13.00 -38.94 -9.48
C TYR A 630 -11.76 -38.43 -10.23
N SER A 631 -11.93 -37.85 -11.43
CA SER A 631 -10.83 -37.31 -12.24
C SER A 631 -9.67 -38.29 -12.50
N PRO A 632 -9.91 -39.51 -13.03
CA PRO A 632 -8.85 -40.49 -13.28
C PRO A 632 -7.76 -39.97 -14.22
N GLY A 633 -8.09 -38.99 -15.09
CA GLY A 633 -7.15 -38.36 -16.01
C GLY A 633 -6.07 -37.49 -15.35
N THR A 634 -6.25 -37.03 -14.11
CA THR A 634 -5.25 -36.23 -13.38
C THR A 634 -4.30 -37.08 -12.54
N LEU A 635 -4.60 -38.38 -12.37
CA LEU A 635 -3.82 -39.30 -11.56
C LEU A 635 -2.66 -39.92 -12.35
N LYS A 636 -1.56 -40.25 -11.66
CA LYS A 636 -0.46 -41.04 -12.22
C LYS A 636 -0.94 -42.47 -12.51
N PRO A 637 -0.35 -43.20 -13.48
CA PRO A 637 -0.83 -44.53 -13.90
C PRO A 637 -1.08 -45.51 -12.75
N LYS A 638 -0.16 -45.58 -11.78
CA LYS A 638 -0.32 -46.44 -10.60
C LYS A 638 -1.51 -46.06 -9.72
N ALA A 639 -1.65 -44.77 -9.40
CA ALA A 639 -2.76 -44.28 -8.57
C ALA A 639 -4.10 -44.38 -9.29
N ARG A 640 -4.10 -44.29 -10.63
CA ARG A 640 -5.29 -44.52 -11.45
C ARG A 640 -5.73 -45.97 -11.40
N GLN A 641 -4.80 -46.92 -11.49
CA GLN A 641 -5.11 -48.34 -11.34
C GLN A 641 -5.68 -48.64 -9.95
N GLU A 642 -5.07 -48.09 -8.90
CA GLU A 642 -5.56 -48.22 -7.51
C GLU A 642 -6.99 -47.65 -7.35
N LEU A 643 -7.30 -46.52 -8.02
CA LEU A 643 -8.65 -45.94 -8.06
C LEU A 643 -9.65 -46.86 -8.80
N GLU A 644 -9.28 -47.39 -9.96
CA GLU A 644 -10.16 -48.25 -10.77
C GLU A 644 -10.48 -49.57 -10.04
N GLU A 645 -9.48 -50.16 -9.37
CA GLU A 645 -9.65 -51.35 -8.52
C GLU A 645 -10.58 -51.06 -7.33
N TRP A 646 -10.31 -49.98 -6.58
CA TRP A 646 -11.16 -49.55 -5.46
C TRP A 646 -12.60 -49.24 -5.90
N TYR A 647 -12.77 -48.58 -7.04
CA TYR A 647 -14.08 -48.19 -7.57
C TYR A 647 -14.95 -49.41 -7.87
N GLU A 648 -14.37 -50.43 -8.52
CA GLU A 648 -15.09 -51.65 -8.86
C GLU A 648 -15.43 -52.48 -7.60
N GLU A 649 -14.56 -52.48 -6.59
CA GLU A 649 -14.85 -53.10 -5.29
C GLU A 649 -16.02 -52.42 -4.56
N GLU A 650 -16.00 -51.10 -4.43
CA GLU A 650 -17.09 -50.35 -3.78
C GLU A 650 -18.40 -50.40 -4.57
N ARG A 651 -18.32 -50.41 -5.90
CA ARG A 651 -19.49 -50.61 -6.77
C ARG A 651 -20.13 -51.98 -6.56
N ARG A 652 -19.32 -53.05 -6.44
CA ARG A 652 -19.80 -54.41 -6.12
C ARG A 652 -20.38 -54.51 -4.71
N ALA A 653 -19.81 -53.78 -3.75
CA ALA A 653 -20.33 -53.71 -2.40
C ALA A 653 -21.72 -53.03 -2.32
N ASN A 654 -22.10 -52.27 -3.35
CA ASN A 654 -23.40 -51.61 -3.49
C ASN A 654 -23.82 -50.81 -2.24
N LYS A 655 -22.85 -50.14 -1.62
CA LYS A 655 -23.11 -49.27 -0.46
C LYS A 655 -23.82 -48.00 -0.92
N LEU A 656 -24.73 -47.52 -0.09
CA LEU A 656 -25.39 -46.23 -0.28
C LEU A 656 -24.35 -45.12 -0.07
N PHE A 657 -24.19 -44.25 -1.06
CA PHE A 657 -23.30 -43.10 -1.02
C PHE A 657 -24.09 -41.87 -0.58
N ASP A 658 -23.80 -41.38 0.64
CA ASP A 658 -24.25 -40.06 1.13
C ASP A 658 -23.14 -39.04 0.91
N PHE A 659 -23.40 -38.06 0.04
CA PHE A 659 -22.40 -37.07 -0.31
C PHE A 659 -21.94 -36.21 0.89
N ARG A 660 -22.85 -35.85 1.81
CA ARG A 660 -22.54 -34.96 2.94
C ARG A 660 -21.69 -35.66 3.98
N GLU A 661 -21.97 -36.93 4.24
CA GLU A 661 -21.16 -37.71 5.18
C GLU A 661 -19.76 -37.97 4.61
N GLU A 662 -19.67 -38.32 3.32
CA GLU A 662 -18.39 -38.66 2.69
C GLU A 662 -17.48 -37.43 2.48
N ILE A 663 -18.00 -36.25 2.11
CA ILE A 663 -17.17 -35.04 1.99
C ILE A 663 -16.60 -34.61 3.35
N VAL A 664 -17.40 -34.69 4.42
CA VAL A 664 -16.94 -34.38 5.78
C VAL A 664 -15.90 -35.39 6.25
N LYS A 665 -16.13 -36.68 6.00
CA LYS A 665 -15.21 -37.76 6.38
C LYS A 665 -13.87 -37.66 5.64
N TYR A 666 -13.90 -37.34 4.36
CA TYR A 666 -12.71 -37.13 3.53
C TYR A 666 -11.89 -35.95 4.05
N CYS A 667 -12.49 -34.75 4.12
CA CYS A 667 -11.79 -33.54 4.58
C CYS A 667 -11.29 -33.70 6.05
N ARG A 668 -12.05 -34.38 6.91
CA ARG A 668 -11.62 -34.70 8.27
C ARG A 668 -10.37 -35.60 8.28
N SER A 669 -10.32 -36.61 7.42
CA SER A 669 -9.15 -37.48 7.29
C SER A 669 -7.91 -36.69 6.90
N ASP A 670 -8.02 -35.80 5.92
CA ASP A 670 -6.91 -34.96 5.44
C ASP A 670 -6.36 -34.05 6.55
N VAL A 671 -7.25 -33.40 7.31
CA VAL A 671 -6.86 -32.58 8.46
C VAL A 671 -6.18 -33.41 9.56
N ILE A 672 -6.65 -34.64 9.83
CA ILE A 672 -6.02 -35.51 10.83
C ILE A 672 -4.63 -35.98 10.37
N ILE A 673 -4.49 -36.39 9.11
CA ILE A 673 -3.20 -36.79 8.53
C ILE A 673 -2.20 -35.64 8.64
N LEU A 674 -2.61 -34.44 8.22
CA LEU A 674 -1.79 -33.25 8.30
C LEU A 674 -1.37 -32.94 9.74
N ARG A 675 -2.33 -32.95 10.67
CA ARG A 675 -2.09 -32.72 12.10
C ARG A 675 -1.07 -33.72 12.66
N ARG A 676 -1.29 -35.03 12.46
CA ARG A 676 -0.40 -36.08 12.98
C ARG A 676 1.01 -35.95 12.42
N ALA A 677 1.15 -35.76 11.11
CA ALA A 677 2.45 -35.58 10.46
C ALA A 677 3.18 -34.32 10.96
N CYS A 678 2.49 -33.19 11.07
CA CYS A 678 3.08 -31.96 11.60
C CYS A 678 3.53 -32.11 13.05
N LEU A 679 2.72 -32.74 13.90
CA LEU A 679 3.06 -32.92 15.32
C LEU A 679 4.27 -33.84 15.52
N GLU A 680 4.34 -34.96 14.79
CA GLU A 680 5.52 -35.84 14.80
C GLU A 680 6.77 -35.12 14.29
N PHE A 681 6.66 -34.39 13.17
CA PHE A 681 7.78 -33.59 12.65
C PHE A 681 8.26 -32.54 13.67
N ARG A 682 7.32 -31.88 14.37
CA ARG A 682 7.64 -30.91 15.42
C ARG A 682 8.36 -31.58 16.58
N LYS A 683 7.88 -32.75 17.04
CA LYS A 683 8.47 -33.50 18.13
C LYS A 683 9.92 -33.87 17.83
N LEU A 684 10.19 -34.48 16.67
CA LEU A 684 11.54 -34.83 16.23
C LEU A 684 12.49 -33.61 16.20
N ASN A 685 12.05 -32.47 15.67
CA ASN A 685 12.90 -31.28 15.60
C ASN A 685 13.19 -30.65 16.97
N LEU A 686 12.24 -30.72 17.89
CA LEU A 686 12.44 -30.28 19.26
C LEU A 686 13.41 -31.19 20.02
N GLU A 687 13.32 -32.51 19.82
CA GLU A 687 14.27 -33.47 20.40
C GLU A 687 15.69 -33.26 19.86
N ILE A 688 15.84 -33.04 18.55
CA ILE A 688 17.15 -32.89 17.91
C ILE A 688 17.79 -31.52 18.19
N SER A 689 17.02 -30.44 18.11
CA SER A 689 17.58 -29.07 18.06
C SER A 689 16.96 -28.11 19.07
N GLY A 690 15.88 -28.50 19.75
CA GLY A 690 15.10 -27.60 20.61
C GLY A 690 14.52 -26.40 19.87
N ILE A 691 14.34 -26.50 18.55
CA ILE A 691 13.74 -25.46 17.70
C ILE A 691 12.37 -25.96 17.25
N CYS A 692 11.35 -25.13 17.41
CA CYS A 692 10.03 -25.45 16.87
C CYS A 692 9.96 -25.06 15.38
N PRO A 693 9.72 -26.00 14.45
CA PRO A 693 9.79 -25.74 13.02
C PRO A 693 8.77 -24.70 12.54
N PHE A 694 7.55 -24.70 13.11
CA PHE A 694 6.44 -23.87 12.62
C PHE A 694 6.37 -22.48 13.26
N SER A 695 6.89 -22.31 14.50
CA SER A 695 6.83 -21.02 15.19
C SER A 695 8.05 -20.15 14.91
N GLU A 696 9.22 -20.77 14.71
CA GLU A 696 10.51 -20.10 14.52
C GLU A 696 10.97 -20.04 13.06
N CYS A 697 10.43 -20.89 12.19
CA CYS A 697 10.80 -20.99 10.79
C CYS A 697 9.56 -21.01 9.88
N THR A 698 9.76 -20.71 8.60
CA THR A 698 8.70 -20.74 7.58
C THR A 698 8.92 -21.85 6.56
N THR A 699 10.16 -22.32 6.40
CA THR A 699 10.56 -23.33 5.42
C THR A 699 11.56 -24.31 6.01
N LEU A 700 11.70 -25.47 5.38
CA LEU A 700 12.70 -26.49 5.72
C LEU A 700 14.12 -25.92 5.66
N ALA A 701 14.46 -25.13 4.63
CA ALA A 701 15.77 -24.50 4.51
C ALA A 701 16.05 -23.53 5.66
N SER A 702 15.04 -22.75 6.09
CA SER A 702 15.16 -21.88 7.26
C SER A 702 15.39 -22.68 8.53
N LEU A 703 14.72 -23.83 8.69
CA LEU A 703 14.91 -24.74 9.82
C LEU A 703 16.32 -25.32 9.83
N SER A 704 16.79 -25.88 8.71
CA SER A 704 18.15 -26.43 8.59
C SER A 704 19.21 -25.38 8.91
N MET A 705 19.07 -24.16 8.38
CA MET A 705 20.00 -23.07 8.65
C MET A 705 19.98 -22.65 10.13
N ARG A 706 18.79 -22.60 10.75
CA ARG A 706 18.66 -22.25 12.18
C ARG A 706 19.27 -23.33 13.07
N THR A 707 19.03 -24.61 12.75
CA THR A 707 19.66 -25.75 13.42
C THR A 707 21.17 -25.72 13.28
N TYR A 708 21.69 -25.47 12.07
CA TYR A 708 23.13 -25.29 11.83
C TYR A 708 23.72 -24.18 12.70
N ARG A 709 23.10 -22.99 12.69
CA ARG A 709 23.55 -21.84 13.49
C ARG A 709 23.44 -22.06 15.01
N LYS A 710 22.56 -22.96 15.47
CA LYS A 710 22.39 -23.25 16.90
C LYS A 710 23.38 -24.31 17.39
N LEU A 711 23.54 -25.40 16.65
CA LEU A 711 24.27 -26.59 17.12
C LEU A 711 25.70 -26.68 16.58
N PHE A 712 25.95 -26.22 15.36
CA PHE A 712 27.17 -26.58 14.62
C PHE A 712 28.05 -25.39 14.23
N LEU A 713 27.49 -24.19 14.07
CA LEU A 713 28.25 -23.02 13.64
C LEU A 713 29.34 -22.65 14.65
N GLU A 714 30.60 -22.67 14.25
CA GLU A 714 31.71 -22.18 15.07
C GLU A 714 31.75 -20.65 15.08
N GLU A 715 32.19 -20.06 16.19
CA GLU A 715 32.27 -18.61 16.31
C GLU A 715 33.27 -18.04 15.29
N LYS A 716 32.96 -16.89 14.67
CA LYS A 716 33.84 -16.18 13.72
C LYS A 716 34.27 -16.99 12.47
N SER A 717 33.58 -18.08 12.15
CA SER A 717 33.93 -18.96 11.02
C SER A 717 33.41 -18.49 9.66
N ILE A 718 32.22 -17.88 9.62
CA ILE A 718 31.56 -17.44 8.36
C ILE A 718 31.41 -15.92 8.36
N GLY A 719 32.14 -15.22 7.50
CA GLY A 719 32.02 -13.77 7.32
C GLY A 719 30.69 -13.36 6.67
N VAL A 720 30.08 -12.28 7.15
CA VAL A 720 28.87 -11.68 6.57
C VAL A 720 29.27 -10.53 5.65
N ILE A 721 29.13 -10.75 4.35
CA ILE A 721 29.45 -9.73 3.35
C ILE A 721 28.28 -8.74 3.25
N PRO A 722 28.46 -7.46 3.58
CA PRO A 722 27.40 -6.46 3.43
C PRO A 722 27.13 -6.18 1.95
N ARG A 723 25.93 -5.66 1.65
CA ARG A 723 25.60 -5.18 0.29
C ARG A 723 26.61 -4.10 -0.13
N GLY A 724 27.36 -4.33 -1.20
CA GLY A 724 28.47 -3.47 -1.65
C GLY A 724 29.87 -3.92 -1.21
N GLY A 725 29.99 -5.08 -0.57
CA GLY A 725 31.25 -5.66 -0.08
C GLY A 725 31.77 -4.97 1.18
N TYR A 726 32.78 -5.56 1.84
CA TYR A 726 33.35 -5.02 3.09
C TYR A 726 33.89 -3.59 2.97
N ARG A 727 34.25 -3.16 1.76
CA ARG A 727 34.77 -1.83 1.49
C ARG A 727 33.73 -0.85 0.93
N PHE A 728 32.47 -1.23 0.72
CA PHE A 728 31.41 -0.33 0.22
C PHE A 728 31.85 0.56 -0.98
N THR A 729 32.70 0.06 -1.88
CA THR A 729 33.31 0.87 -2.97
C THR A 729 33.99 2.18 -2.51
N ARG A 730 34.40 2.29 -1.23
CA ARG A 730 35.08 3.46 -0.67
C ARG A 730 36.59 3.24 -0.61
N ASN A 731 37.34 4.12 -1.26
CA ASN A 731 38.80 4.21 -1.14
C ASN A 731 39.25 5.01 0.10
N GLN A 732 38.32 5.42 0.97
CA GLN A 732 38.59 6.34 2.08
C GLN A 732 37.97 5.83 3.38
N SER A 733 38.74 5.82 4.47
CA SER A 733 38.26 5.36 5.78
C SER A 733 37.34 6.41 6.41
N LYS A 734 36.30 5.95 7.14
CA LYS A 734 35.42 6.88 7.87
C LYS A 734 36.19 7.66 8.94
N SER A 735 37.20 7.03 9.55
CA SER A 735 38.10 7.67 10.51
C SER A 735 38.88 8.82 9.87
N ALA A 736 39.38 8.66 8.63
CA ALA A 736 40.02 9.74 7.88
C ALA A 736 39.04 10.89 7.60
N ILE A 737 37.79 10.58 7.21
CA ILE A 737 36.76 11.61 7.00
C ILE A 737 36.45 12.35 8.32
N ILE A 738 36.31 11.65 9.44
CA ILE A 738 36.07 12.26 10.76
C ILE A 738 37.24 13.16 11.17
N TRP A 739 38.48 12.72 10.92
CA TRP A 739 39.67 13.52 11.18
C TRP A 739 39.72 14.77 10.30
N LEU A 740 39.42 14.66 9.00
CA LEU A 740 39.34 15.81 8.10
C LEU A 740 38.26 16.81 8.53
N MET A 741 37.09 16.32 8.97
CA MET A 741 36.03 17.17 9.54
C MET A 741 36.44 17.83 10.86
N TRP A 742 37.21 17.13 11.70
CA TRP A 742 37.78 17.71 12.92
C TRP A 742 38.80 18.79 12.59
N LEU A 743 39.64 18.59 11.58
CA LEU A 743 40.70 19.49 11.15
C LEU A 743 40.15 20.74 10.46
N GLU A 744 39.15 20.59 9.58
CA GLU A 744 38.35 21.70 9.03
C GLU A 744 37.78 22.57 10.16
N HIS A 745 37.32 21.95 11.24
CA HIS A 745 36.79 22.67 12.39
C HIS A 745 37.85 23.36 13.26
N THR A 746 38.93 22.66 13.63
CA THR A 746 39.96 23.23 14.53
C THR A 746 40.76 24.34 13.85
N GLN A 747 40.96 24.23 12.53
CA GLN A 747 41.73 25.19 11.76
C GLN A 747 40.87 26.18 10.97
N ASN A 748 39.53 26.04 11.01
CA ASN A 748 38.57 26.89 10.30
C ASN A 748 38.88 27.05 8.79
N ILE A 749 39.24 25.93 8.16
CA ILE A 749 39.59 25.84 6.73
C ILE A 749 38.60 24.91 6.02
N ASP A 750 38.14 25.32 4.84
CA ASP A 750 37.25 24.52 4.00
C ASP A 750 38.04 23.38 3.34
N ILE A 751 37.78 22.13 3.75
CA ILE A 751 38.43 20.94 3.19
C ILE A 751 37.42 20.16 2.35
N VAL A 752 37.73 19.95 1.08
CA VAL A 752 36.93 19.08 0.19
C VAL A 752 37.31 17.63 0.44
N HIS A 753 36.36 16.84 0.97
CA HIS A 753 36.53 15.41 1.22
C HIS A 753 35.26 14.64 0.80
N ALA A 754 35.36 13.31 0.63
CA ALA A 754 34.28 12.45 0.12
C ALA A 754 32.99 12.40 0.99
N GLY A 755 32.96 13.11 2.13
CA GLY A 755 31.80 13.21 3.01
C GLY A 755 31.07 14.55 2.90
N LYS A 756 31.54 15.45 2.04
CA LYS A 756 31.03 16.80 1.82
C LYS A 756 30.19 16.88 0.54
#